data_AF-A0A3M1QAK9-F1
#
_entry.id   AF-A0A3M1QAK9-F1
#
_cell.length_a   1.000
_cell.length_b   1.000
_cell.length_c   1.000
_cell.angle_alpha   90.00
_cell.angle_beta   90.00
_cell.angle_gamma   90.00
#
_symmetry.space_group_name_H-M   'P 1'
#
loop_
_entity.id
_entity.type
_entity.pdbx_description
1 polymer ?
#
loop_
_entity_poly.entity_id
_entity_poly.type
_entity_poly.pdbx_seq_one_letter_code
_entity_poly.pdbx_strand_id
1 'polypeptide(L)'
;MANNLQQRLHDLRDRIESLPDDAGGEEVMALEAEARALLTDAKNTPYEADAQDLFAELARIGSPQQQAEISADSLARRARIRIEIAASDDDIDEAIDILAEALTIDKHNREVISLLQEAATHSPQAAQRVGDLFNRYQITPLEVPDYTRDDAADDDEILDDDEPFPTAESASVDWRTTTQEYPARSTAQVEASGNADDLVAEISQAYYAGDYQLTVDLANRLLTQEPNNSAALDYRQKAEDNLIRGVVPDHRIPFDARVAYNRANSLVRAGNYEEAEHLYREARDIAERHGILSWKDAEQALLEIQDLALARELLAEGDRLMAADNWTEAIRKYEGALRVVPNDPQAEERIETARRIQQDIDQAAGRLATISGSLADQSAQLQSIFGLLARVRQRLPTSQRVAALTNEAQNKVNAIKTQLKDQVQATLARANSSTAIDQRINLTYEALQALEHAVELDPSDSELSEMLIEARASHSDMERARQIIERAASLVAQNFDHELAQARGMLAGLQEYAQDDRYRNVVGELMARYIERAEDAIAAGNLREAQAWADTLREEPFPILARRAELQHIENGIAALRNRNRTRTAGIAGVIIAVIFVAVVATRPAWSPVLFPPPTPTNTPTFTPSATFTPSLTFTPSLTFTPSNTPTPTATPTYTFTPSPTVTPSFTVTASLTPSHTITPTHTATVTPTLTPSITLTPTDTPTATPTQPILCRVFVQGLNDVNVRTRPTVSSRRLGGVPSGTAMNVTAQEIGPNDGRIWYRIEVEIDESEIQGWVRSDTVAQITNCPPLP
;
A
#
# COMPACT_ATOMS: atom_id res chain seq x y z
N MET A 1 38.93 30.74 21.79
CA MET A 1 37.88 30.59 20.77
C MET A 1 36.64 31.36 21.20
N ALA A 2 35.92 30.99 22.27
CA ALA A 2 34.71 31.69 22.76
C ALA A 2 34.69 33.24 22.59
N ASN A 3 35.63 33.98 23.19
CA ASN A 3 35.67 35.46 23.08
C ASN A 3 35.71 36.01 21.64
N ASN A 4 36.25 35.25 20.67
CA ASN A 4 36.30 35.67 19.27
C ASN A 4 34.97 35.40 18.53
N LEU A 5 34.21 34.38 18.94
CA LEU A 5 32.86 34.15 18.42
C LEU A 5 31.90 35.26 18.88
N GLN A 6 31.90 35.57 20.19
CA GLN A 6 31.08 36.63 20.74
C GLN A 6 31.39 37.99 20.10
N GLN A 7 32.66 38.29 19.84
CA GLN A 7 33.05 39.50 19.13
C GLN A 7 32.56 39.50 17.68
N ARG A 8 32.74 38.41 16.91
CA ARG A 8 32.24 38.32 15.52
C ARG A 8 30.72 38.43 15.41
N LEU A 9 29.96 37.95 16.40
CA LEU A 9 28.50 38.11 16.45
C LEU A 9 28.09 39.57 16.72
N HIS A 10 28.82 40.28 17.58
CA HIS A 10 28.61 41.71 17.82
C HIS A 10 29.00 42.54 16.58
N ASP A 11 30.18 42.30 16.00
CA ASP A 11 30.66 42.96 14.78
C ASP A 11 29.68 42.75 13.59
N LEU A 12 28.97 41.62 13.54
CA LEU A 12 27.93 41.37 12.53
C LEU A 12 26.60 42.05 12.86
N ARG A 13 26.16 42.07 14.13
CA ARG A 13 24.96 42.83 14.55
C ARG A 13 25.11 44.32 14.28
N ASP A 14 26.25 44.91 14.66
CA ASP A 14 26.55 46.33 14.39
C ASP A 14 26.53 46.64 12.88
N ARG A 15 26.93 45.68 12.04
CA ARG A 15 26.84 45.80 10.57
C ARG A 15 25.40 45.73 10.05
N ILE A 16 24.56 44.88 10.63
CA ILE A 16 23.12 44.78 10.30
C ILE A 16 22.40 46.07 10.73
N GLU A 17 22.65 46.57 11.95
CA GLU A 17 22.11 47.84 12.44
C GLU A 17 22.62 49.07 11.65
N SER A 18 23.70 48.92 10.88
CA SER A 18 24.26 49.97 10.00
C SER A 18 23.77 49.92 8.54
N LEU A 19 22.92 48.96 8.17
CA LEU A 19 22.34 48.88 6.83
C LEU A 19 21.44 50.09 6.55
N PRO A 20 21.56 50.75 5.38
CA PRO A 20 20.55 51.68 4.89
C PRO A 20 19.20 50.99 4.66
N ASP A 21 18.09 51.72 4.84
CA ASP A 21 16.73 51.22 4.55
C ASP A 21 16.54 50.84 3.06
N ASP A 22 17.41 51.31 2.17
CA ASP A 22 17.44 51.03 0.72
C ASP A 22 18.56 50.04 0.30
N ALA A 23 19.16 49.30 1.24
CA ALA A 23 20.25 48.37 0.98
C ALA A 23 19.91 47.28 -0.07
N GLY A 24 20.82 47.10 -1.03
CA GLY A 24 20.62 46.17 -2.15
C GLY A 24 20.73 44.69 -1.73
N GLY A 25 19.93 43.82 -2.35
CA GLY A 25 19.88 42.39 -2.01
C GLY A 25 21.21 41.64 -2.12
N GLU A 26 22.19 42.13 -2.89
CA GLU A 26 23.54 41.55 -2.94
C GLU A 26 24.33 41.77 -1.63
N GLU A 27 24.17 42.93 -0.99
CA GLU A 27 24.80 43.23 0.30
C GLU A 27 24.15 42.45 1.44
N VAL A 28 22.82 42.32 1.41
CA VAL A 28 22.07 41.51 2.39
C VAL A 28 22.38 40.02 2.24
N MET A 29 22.49 39.49 1.02
CA MET A 29 22.92 38.10 0.80
C MET A 29 24.35 37.83 1.28
N ALA A 30 25.27 38.80 1.17
CA ALA A 30 26.62 38.67 1.70
C ALA A 30 26.63 38.56 3.24
N LEU A 31 25.81 39.37 3.92
CA LEU A 31 25.61 39.29 5.37
C LEU A 31 24.92 37.99 5.79
N GLU A 32 23.92 37.53 5.03
CA GLU A 32 23.22 36.26 5.30
C GLU A 32 24.16 35.05 5.17
N ALA A 33 25.07 35.06 4.19
CA ALA A 33 26.11 34.03 4.05
C ALA A 33 27.11 34.03 5.23
N GLU A 34 27.48 35.22 5.73
CA GLU A 34 28.34 35.36 6.91
C GLU A 34 27.63 34.90 8.20
N ALA A 35 26.33 35.18 8.34
CA ALA A 35 25.49 34.69 9.43
C ALA A 35 25.36 33.17 9.44
N ARG A 36 25.14 32.52 8.28
CA ARG A 36 25.11 31.05 8.17
C ARG A 36 26.44 30.39 8.58
N ALA A 37 27.57 31.03 8.26
CA ALA A 37 28.89 30.58 8.70
C ALA A 37 29.04 30.71 10.23
N LEU A 38 28.64 31.85 10.81
CA LEU A 38 28.69 32.07 12.26
C LEU A 38 27.74 31.17 13.06
N LEU A 39 26.53 30.89 12.56
CA LEU A 39 25.61 29.92 13.13
C LEU A 39 26.21 28.50 13.16
N THR A 40 27.02 28.16 12.14
CA THR A 40 27.75 26.88 12.10
C THR A 40 28.90 26.85 13.11
N ASP A 41 29.67 27.94 13.23
CA ASP A 41 30.73 28.11 14.25
C ASP A 41 30.19 28.14 15.69
N ALA A 42 28.96 28.61 15.90
CA ALA A 42 28.33 28.80 17.21
C ALA A 42 27.66 27.53 17.80
N LYS A 43 27.55 26.45 17.03
CA LYS A 43 26.75 25.28 17.39
C LYS A 43 27.31 24.50 18.60
N ASN A 44 26.44 24.18 19.56
CA ASN A 44 26.76 23.66 20.89
C ASN A 44 27.57 24.62 21.78
N THR A 45 27.51 25.93 21.54
CA THR A 45 28.07 26.97 22.41
C THR A 45 26.94 27.78 23.07
N PRO A 46 27.17 28.48 24.20
CA PRO A 46 26.13 29.30 24.82
C PRO A 46 25.62 30.47 23.96
N TYR A 47 26.30 30.77 22.85
CA TYR A 47 25.93 31.82 21.90
C TYR A 47 25.12 31.28 20.70
N GLU A 48 24.72 30.00 20.71
CA GLU A 48 23.93 29.41 19.62
C GLU A 48 22.56 30.08 19.47
N ALA A 49 21.93 30.49 20.57
CA ALA A 49 20.68 31.25 20.55
C ALA A 49 20.88 32.64 19.90
N ASP A 50 21.88 33.41 20.35
CA ASP A 50 22.21 34.72 19.79
C ASP A 50 22.45 34.66 18.27
N ALA A 51 23.09 33.58 17.80
CA ALA A 51 23.36 33.35 16.37
C ALA A 51 22.12 32.88 15.58
N GLN A 52 21.20 32.14 16.19
CA GLN A 52 19.92 31.76 15.59
C GLN A 52 19.01 32.98 15.44
N ASP A 53 18.91 33.82 16.47
CA ASP A 53 18.12 35.05 16.45
C ASP A 53 18.65 36.02 15.39
N LEU A 54 19.98 36.23 15.33
CA LEU A 54 20.61 37.10 14.32
C LEU A 54 20.42 36.59 12.88
N PHE A 55 20.41 35.26 12.67
CA PHE A 55 20.11 34.68 11.37
C PHE A 55 18.62 34.82 10.99
N ALA A 56 17.70 34.67 11.95
CA ALA A 56 16.26 34.90 11.74
C ALA A 56 15.93 36.38 11.48
N GLU A 57 16.69 37.29 12.09
CA GLU A 57 16.65 38.73 11.85
C GLU A 57 17.09 39.07 10.42
N LEU A 58 18.27 38.57 9.98
CA LEU A 58 18.74 38.72 8.61
C LEU A 58 17.82 38.07 7.56
N ALA A 59 17.23 36.91 7.84
CA ALA A 59 16.32 36.23 6.90
C ALA A 59 15.05 37.07 6.61
N ARG A 60 14.55 37.84 7.60
CA ARG A 60 13.43 38.78 7.40
C ARG A 60 13.81 39.95 6.51
N ILE A 61 15.03 40.47 6.65
CA ILE A 61 15.57 41.57 5.83
C ILE A 61 15.86 41.07 4.40
N GLY A 62 16.41 39.85 4.27
CA GLY A 62 16.86 39.24 3.01
C GLY A 62 15.78 38.56 2.16
N SER A 63 14.51 38.95 2.27
CA SER A 63 13.38 38.27 1.57
C SER A 63 12.71 39.05 0.41
N PRO A 64 13.43 39.69 -0.54
CA PRO A 64 12.83 40.48 -1.63
C PRO A 64 12.18 39.66 -2.75
N GLN A 65 11.84 38.39 -2.52
CA GLN A 65 11.05 37.54 -3.41
C GLN A 65 9.84 36.89 -2.71
N GLN A 66 9.56 37.23 -1.45
CA GLN A 66 8.42 36.70 -0.69
C GLN A 66 7.29 37.74 -0.48
N GLN A 67 7.30 38.80 -1.31
CA GLN A 67 6.30 39.88 -1.34
C GLN A 67 5.60 39.97 -2.72
N ALA A 68 5.32 38.82 -3.33
CA ALA A 68 4.47 38.71 -4.53
C ALA A 68 3.02 38.32 -4.19
N GLU A 69 2.77 37.77 -3.00
CA GLU A 69 1.41 37.50 -2.49
C GLU A 69 0.88 38.77 -1.78
N ILE A 70 -0.34 39.19 -2.14
CA ILE A 70 -1.18 40.18 -1.43
C ILE A 70 -0.48 41.52 -1.11
N SER A 71 -0.39 42.40 -2.12
CA SER A 71 -0.07 43.82 -1.89
C SER A 71 -1.18 44.55 -1.12
N ALA A 72 -0.83 45.58 -0.34
CA ALA A 72 -1.80 46.47 0.29
C ALA A 72 -2.76 47.09 -0.77
N ASP A 73 -2.24 47.45 -1.94
CA ASP A 73 -3.03 47.97 -3.06
C ASP A 73 -4.04 46.95 -3.63
N SER A 74 -3.76 45.65 -3.58
CA SER A 74 -4.74 44.61 -3.98
C SER A 74 -5.88 44.48 -2.98
N LEU A 75 -5.60 44.56 -1.68
CA LEU A 75 -6.64 44.60 -0.65
C LEU A 75 -7.43 45.92 -0.73
N ALA A 76 -6.76 47.04 -0.98
CA ALA A 76 -7.41 48.33 -1.23
C ALA A 76 -8.35 48.29 -2.45
N ARG A 77 -7.93 47.65 -3.56
CA ARG A 77 -8.80 47.43 -4.73
C ARG A 77 -10.00 46.53 -4.41
N ARG A 78 -9.80 45.43 -3.67
CA ARG A 78 -10.88 44.50 -3.24
C ARG A 78 -11.88 45.21 -2.32
N ALA A 79 -11.40 46.05 -1.40
CA ALA A 79 -12.22 46.82 -0.48
C ALA A 79 -12.93 48.02 -1.14
N ARG A 80 -12.29 48.75 -2.07
CA ARG A 80 -12.92 49.84 -2.81
C ARG A 80 -14.19 49.36 -3.51
N ILE A 81 -14.09 48.30 -4.31
CA ILE A 81 -15.24 47.77 -5.05
C ILE A 81 -16.36 47.36 -4.10
N ARG A 82 -16.03 46.80 -2.93
CA ARG A 82 -17.01 46.44 -1.88
C ARG A 82 -17.69 47.66 -1.25
N ILE A 83 -16.98 48.76 -1.04
CA ILE A 83 -17.56 50.05 -0.58
C ILE A 83 -18.45 50.65 -1.69
N GLU A 84 -17.98 50.65 -2.94
CA GLU A 84 -18.71 51.20 -4.10
C GLU A 84 -20.03 50.46 -4.41
N ILE A 85 -20.15 49.17 -4.06
CA ILE A 85 -21.37 48.35 -4.28
C ILE A 85 -22.17 48.04 -3.01
N ALA A 86 -21.78 48.59 -1.85
CA ALA A 86 -22.36 48.24 -0.55
C ALA A 86 -23.87 48.53 -0.50
N ALA A 87 -24.65 47.52 -0.10
CA ALA A 87 -26.11 47.64 0.04
C ALA A 87 -26.57 47.61 1.51
N SER A 88 -25.64 47.37 2.44
CA SER A 88 -25.87 47.25 3.87
C SER A 88 -24.63 47.67 4.69
N ASP A 89 -24.84 47.92 5.99
CA ASP A 89 -23.73 48.15 6.94
C ASP A 89 -22.78 46.94 7.05
N ASP A 90 -23.26 45.72 6.76
CA ASP A 90 -22.50 44.46 6.84
C ASP A 90 -21.45 44.38 5.71
N ASP A 91 -21.80 44.83 4.50
CA ASP A 91 -20.88 44.95 3.36
C ASP A 91 -19.71 45.91 3.66
N ILE A 92 -20.02 47.01 4.37
CA ILE A 92 -19.05 48.02 4.81
C ILE A 92 -18.15 47.47 5.92
N ASP A 93 -18.70 46.73 6.88
CA ASP A 93 -17.92 46.11 7.95
C ASP A 93 -16.96 45.02 7.43
N GLU A 94 -17.36 44.21 6.43
CA GLU A 94 -16.43 43.31 5.73
C GLU A 94 -15.33 44.08 4.97
N ALA A 95 -15.66 45.21 4.34
CA ALA A 95 -14.66 46.05 3.67
C ALA A 95 -13.67 46.69 4.65
N ILE A 96 -14.14 47.11 5.83
CA ILE A 96 -13.29 47.62 6.93
C ILE A 96 -12.32 46.55 7.42
N ASP A 97 -12.75 45.29 7.54
CA ASP A 97 -11.87 44.21 7.98
C ASP A 97 -10.81 43.82 6.92
N ILE A 98 -11.14 43.89 5.62
CA ILE A 98 -10.16 43.75 4.52
C ILE A 98 -9.13 44.89 4.56
N LEU A 99 -9.57 46.12 4.83
CA LEU A 99 -8.66 47.28 4.99
C LEU A 99 -7.84 47.20 6.28
N ALA A 100 -8.38 46.61 7.36
CA ALA A 100 -7.65 46.35 8.59
C ALA A 100 -6.54 45.30 8.41
N GLU A 101 -6.74 44.31 7.53
CA GLU A 101 -5.68 43.41 7.07
C GLU A 101 -4.63 44.16 6.24
N ALA A 102 -5.05 45.02 5.30
CA ALA A 102 -4.14 45.84 4.49
C ALA A 102 -3.22 46.76 5.35
N LEU A 103 -3.74 47.32 6.45
CA LEU A 103 -2.94 48.10 7.41
C LEU A 103 -1.87 47.27 8.16
N THR A 104 -1.97 45.94 8.19
CA THR A 104 -0.88 45.08 8.71
C THR A 104 0.29 44.96 7.74
N ILE A 105 0.04 45.21 6.45
CA ILE A 105 1.02 45.11 5.35
C ILE A 105 1.69 46.46 5.11
N ASP A 106 0.88 47.53 4.91
CA ASP A 106 1.38 48.91 4.92
C ASP A 106 0.40 49.87 5.64
N LYS A 107 0.77 50.23 6.87
CA LYS A 107 0.05 51.17 7.72
C LYS A 107 0.08 52.63 7.24
N HIS A 108 0.90 52.97 6.25
CA HIS A 108 1.01 54.32 5.68
C HIS A 108 0.36 54.45 4.30
N ASN A 109 -0.20 53.35 3.76
CA ASN A 109 -0.79 53.34 2.42
C ASN A 109 -1.95 54.34 2.36
N ARG A 110 -1.77 55.43 1.61
CA ARG A 110 -2.73 56.54 1.57
C ARG A 110 -4.06 56.15 0.94
N GLU A 111 -4.06 55.13 0.08
CA GLU A 111 -5.27 54.59 -0.54
C GLU A 111 -6.11 53.83 0.50
N VAL A 112 -5.48 52.92 1.26
CA VAL A 112 -6.11 52.20 2.38
C VAL A 112 -6.67 53.18 3.43
N ILE A 113 -5.90 54.21 3.78
CA ILE A 113 -6.33 55.25 4.74
C ILE A 113 -7.53 56.04 4.20
N SER A 114 -7.53 56.41 2.91
CA SER A 114 -8.68 57.10 2.30
C SER A 114 -9.94 56.24 2.26
N LEU A 115 -9.82 54.95 1.92
CA LEU A 115 -10.95 54.02 1.87
C LEU A 115 -11.52 53.73 3.27
N LEU A 116 -10.68 53.71 4.31
CA LEU A 116 -11.15 53.66 5.69
C LEU A 116 -11.91 54.93 6.09
N GLN A 117 -11.45 56.11 5.69
CA GLN A 117 -12.19 57.36 5.92
C GLN A 117 -13.50 57.45 5.13
N GLU A 118 -13.56 56.82 3.95
CA GLU A 118 -14.76 56.70 3.13
C GLU A 118 -15.77 55.72 3.75
N ALA A 119 -15.35 54.53 4.17
CA ALA A 119 -16.19 53.61 4.95
C ALA A 119 -16.72 54.27 6.24
N ALA A 120 -15.92 55.11 6.89
CA ALA A 120 -16.32 55.84 8.10
C ALA A 120 -17.43 56.88 7.88
N THR A 121 -17.77 57.29 6.65
CA THR A 121 -18.93 58.17 6.41
C THR A 121 -20.24 57.41 6.27
N HIS A 122 -20.20 56.10 6.02
CA HIS A 122 -21.38 55.31 5.67
C HIS A 122 -22.28 55.04 6.89
N SER A 123 -21.70 54.76 8.07
CA SER A 123 -22.48 54.57 9.30
C SER A 123 -21.76 55.03 10.58
N PRO A 124 -22.50 55.40 11.65
CA PRO A 124 -21.90 55.74 12.94
C PRO A 124 -21.14 54.58 13.61
N GLN A 125 -21.39 53.33 13.20
CA GLN A 125 -20.70 52.13 13.70
C GLN A 125 -19.38 51.93 12.95
N ALA A 126 -19.39 52.05 11.61
CA ALA A 126 -18.20 52.10 10.78
C ALA A 126 -17.24 53.21 11.23
N ALA A 127 -17.76 54.41 11.53
CA ALA A 127 -16.98 55.52 12.08
C ALA A 127 -16.26 55.17 13.40
N GLN A 128 -16.89 54.37 14.27
CA GLN A 128 -16.26 53.90 15.52
C GLN A 128 -15.20 52.83 15.25
N ARG A 129 -15.49 51.82 14.41
CA ARG A 129 -14.51 50.78 14.02
C ARG A 129 -13.25 51.39 13.38
N VAL A 130 -13.42 52.34 12.45
CA VAL A 130 -12.32 53.04 11.81
C VAL A 130 -11.54 53.92 12.80
N GLY A 131 -12.25 54.61 13.70
CA GLY A 131 -11.61 55.37 14.79
C GLY A 131 -10.73 54.49 15.68
N ASP A 132 -11.20 53.32 16.07
CA ASP A 132 -10.43 52.35 16.86
C ASP A 132 -9.26 51.74 16.08
N LEU A 133 -9.41 51.50 14.77
CA LEU A 133 -8.30 51.07 13.90
C LEU A 133 -7.21 52.15 13.80
N PHE A 134 -7.58 53.42 13.58
CA PHE A 134 -6.63 54.53 13.54
C PHE A 134 -5.95 54.77 14.89
N ASN A 135 -6.67 54.67 16.01
CA ASN A 135 -6.09 54.70 17.35
C ASN A 135 -5.10 53.54 17.58
N ARG A 136 -5.45 52.32 17.14
CA ARG A 136 -4.63 51.11 17.28
C ARG A 136 -3.34 51.15 16.47
N TYR A 137 -3.39 51.67 15.25
CA TYR A 137 -2.23 51.76 14.35
C TYR A 137 -1.51 53.13 14.37
N GLN A 138 -1.98 54.07 15.20
CA GLN A 138 -1.44 55.44 15.35
C GLN A 138 -1.47 56.26 14.04
N ILE A 139 -2.55 56.09 13.26
CA ILE A 139 -2.76 56.74 11.97
C ILE A 139 -3.42 58.10 12.18
N THR A 140 -2.88 59.14 11.53
CA THR A 140 -3.51 60.48 11.50
C THR A 140 -4.48 60.55 10.30
N PRO A 141 -5.77 60.89 10.49
CA PRO A 141 -6.72 61.07 9.40
C PRO A 141 -6.28 62.14 8.39
N LEU A 142 -6.64 61.98 7.12
CA LEU A 142 -6.52 63.02 6.10
C LEU A 142 -7.58 64.10 6.33
N GLU A 143 -7.17 65.36 6.24
CA GLU A 143 -7.98 66.53 6.57
C GLU A 143 -8.94 66.90 5.42
N VAL A 144 -10.24 66.95 5.71
CA VAL A 144 -11.31 67.11 4.70
C VAL A 144 -11.74 68.58 4.60
N PRO A 145 -11.87 69.18 3.40
CA PRO A 145 -12.37 70.55 3.24
C PRO A 145 -13.86 70.69 3.61
N ASP A 146 -14.17 71.60 4.54
CA ASP A 146 -15.53 71.87 4.99
C ASP A 146 -16.33 72.74 3.99
N TYR A 147 -17.54 72.29 3.65
CA TYR A 147 -18.56 73.04 2.92
C TYR A 147 -19.90 72.92 3.65
N THR A 148 -20.09 73.77 4.66
CA THR A 148 -21.36 73.91 5.40
C THR A 148 -22.49 74.56 4.58
N ARG A 149 -23.71 74.44 5.14
CA ARG A 149 -24.95 75.22 4.88
C ARG A 149 -25.90 74.68 3.81
N ASP A 150 -27.23 74.72 4.00
CA ASP A 150 -28.06 75.07 5.18
C ASP A 150 -29.47 74.41 5.02
N ASP A 151 -30.21 74.31 6.12
CA ASP A 151 -31.68 74.15 6.27
C ASP A 151 -32.37 72.92 5.59
N ALA A 152 -33.04 71.99 6.31
CA ALA A 152 -34.20 72.07 7.23
C ALA A 152 -35.56 72.20 6.50
N ALA A 153 -36.67 71.58 6.94
CA ALA A 153 -36.93 70.49 7.92
C ALA A 153 -38.40 69.99 7.73
N ASP A 154 -38.85 69.07 8.60
CA ASP A 154 -40.25 68.66 8.86
C ASP A 154 -40.99 67.93 7.69
N ASP A 155 -41.98 67.05 7.87
CA ASP A 155 -42.43 66.17 8.98
C ASP A 155 -43.45 65.14 8.39
N ASP A 156 -43.68 64.00 9.08
CA ASP A 156 -44.91 63.15 9.04
C ASP A 156 -45.42 62.53 7.70
N GLU A 157 -46.27 61.49 7.65
CA GLU A 157 -46.57 60.34 8.52
C GLU A 157 -47.18 59.19 7.64
N ILE A 158 -46.98 57.93 8.07
CA ILE A 158 -47.86 56.75 7.98
C ILE A 158 -48.83 56.58 6.77
N LEU A 159 -48.70 55.48 6.01
CA LEU A 159 -49.73 54.40 5.92
C LEU A 159 -49.31 53.21 5.04
N ASP A 160 -49.77 52.02 5.47
CA ASP A 160 -49.61 50.71 4.83
C ASP A 160 -50.63 50.45 3.71
N ASP A 161 -50.34 49.52 2.78
CA ASP A 161 -51.16 48.31 2.58
C ASP A 161 -50.52 47.29 1.59
N ASP A 162 -50.95 46.03 1.68
CA ASP A 162 -50.34 44.81 1.10
C ASP A 162 -50.63 44.51 -0.41
N GLU A 163 -49.65 43.86 -1.06
CA GLU A 163 -49.79 42.76 -2.07
C GLU A 163 -50.60 42.94 -3.40
N PRO A 164 -50.57 41.97 -4.35
CA PRO A 164 -49.47 41.06 -4.76
C PRO A 164 -49.22 41.03 -6.29
N PHE A 165 -48.13 40.38 -6.72
CA PHE A 165 -47.85 40.05 -8.13
C PHE A 165 -48.64 38.82 -8.64
N PRO A 166 -49.14 38.83 -9.90
CA PRO A 166 -49.45 37.62 -10.67
C PRO A 166 -48.25 37.19 -11.55
N THR A 167 -48.13 35.88 -11.81
CA THR A 167 -47.01 35.26 -12.53
C THR A 167 -47.38 34.73 -13.92
N ALA A 168 -46.34 34.36 -14.69
CA ALA A 168 -46.38 33.51 -15.90
C ALA A 168 -46.97 34.17 -17.19
N GLU A 169 -46.71 33.68 -18.41
CA GLU A 169 -45.94 32.48 -18.82
C GLU A 169 -45.27 32.65 -20.21
N SER A 170 -44.41 31.68 -20.54
CA SER A 170 -43.62 31.46 -21.76
C SER A 170 -44.16 31.94 -23.13
N ALA A 171 -43.24 32.44 -23.97
CA ALA A 171 -43.26 32.26 -25.43
C ALA A 171 -41.84 32.26 -26.01
N SER A 172 -41.43 31.19 -26.70
CA SER A 172 -40.10 31.06 -27.33
C SER A 172 -40.19 31.14 -28.86
N VAL A 173 -39.34 31.96 -29.48
CA VAL A 173 -39.17 32.02 -30.95
C VAL A 173 -37.69 32.22 -31.30
N ASP A 174 -37.16 31.34 -32.14
CA ASP A 174 -35.82 31.42 -32.76
C ASP A 174 -35.87 32.28 -34.03
N TRP A 175 -34.88 33.14 -34.24
CA TRP A 175 -34.53 33.62 -35.58
C TRP A 175 -33.04 33.87 -35.75
N ARG A 176 -32.54 33.58 -36.95
CA ARG A 176 -31.12 33.71 -37.32
C ARG A 176 -30.83 35.01 -38.05
N THR A 177 -29.72 35.63 -37.64
CA THR A 177 -28.81 36.44 -38.49
C THR A 177 -29.43 37.60 -39.27
N THR A 178 -29.17 38.82 -38.81
CA THR A 178 -28.93 39.96 -39.70
C THR A 178 -27.85 40.84 -39.08
N THR A 179 -26.71 40.95 -39.75
CA THR A 179 -25.67 41.95 -39.41
C THR A 179 -26.17 43.31 -39.88
N GLN A 180 -26.22 44.31 -39.00
CA GLN A 180 -26.59 45.66 -39.37
C GLN A 180 -25.64 46.67 -38.73
N GLU A 181 -25.06 47.53 -39.56
CA GLU A 181 -24.11 48.57 -39.15
C GLU A 181 -24.84 49.69 -38.40
N TYR A 182 -24.32 50.11 -37.24
CA TYR A 182 -24.78 51.32 -36.57
C TYR A 182 -24.25 52.57 -37.29
N PRO A 183 -25.09 53.47 -37.81
CA PRO A 183 -24.64 54.77 -38.30
C PRO A 183 -24.26 55.68 -37.13
N ALA A 184 -23.30 56.56 -37.36
CA ALA A 184 -22.70 57.39 -36.31
C ALA A 184 -23.66 58.46 -35.74
N ARG A 185 -23.44 58.73 -34.44
CA ARG A 185 -23.93 59.84 -33.60
C ARG A 185 -24.45 61.07 -34.38
N SER A 186 -25.76 61.14 -34.59
CA SER A 186 -26.44 62.35 -35.08
C SER A 186 -26.83 63.23 -33.90
N THR A 187 -26.29 64.45 -33.83
CA THR A 187 -26.74 65.47 -32.87
C THR A 187 -28.03 66.12 -33.36
N ALA A 188 -29.15 65.41 -33.22
CA ALA A 188 -30.47 65.98 -33.43
C ALA A 188 -30.83 66.88 -32.23
N GLN A 189 -30.99 68.18 -32.48
CA GLN A 189 -31.63 69.06 -31.51
C GLN A 189 -33.12 68.72 -31.45
N VAL A 190 -33.58 68.16 -30.32
CA VAL A 190 -35.00 67.96 -30.07
C VAL A 190 -35.58 69.31 -29.62
N GLU A 191 -36.27 70.01 -30.53
CA GLU A 191 -37.05 71.18 -30.16
C GLU A 191 -38.26 70.76 -29.30
N ALA A 192 -38.48 71.46 -28.19
CA ALA A 192 -39.36 70.99 -27.13
C ALA A 192 -40.80 71.49 -27.27
N SER A 193 -41.75 70.56 -27.45
CA SER A 193 -43.15 70.71 -27.02
C SER A 193 -43.88 69.35 -26.93
N GLY A 194 -43.29 68.37 -26.23
CA GLY A 194 -44.05 67.21 -25.74
C GLY A 194 -44.92 67.63 -24.55
N ASN A 195 -46.09 67.02 -24.40
CA ASN A 195 -46.90 67.19 -23.18
C ASN A 195 -46.25 66.43 -22.01
N ALA A 196 -46.69 66.69 -20.78
CA ALA A 196 -46.22 65.93 -19.62
C ALA A 196 -46.44 64.42 -19.79
N ASP A 197 -47.59 64.02 -20.34
CA ASP A 197 -47.92 62.62 -20.67
C ASP A 197 -46.92 61.98 -21.65
N ASP A 198 -46.47 62.74 -22.67
CA ASP A 198 -45.49 62.27 -23.66
C ASP A 198 -44.12 62.05 -23.01
N LEU A 199 -43.72 62.93 -22.08
CA LEU A 199 -42.49 62.81 -21.30
C LEU A 199 -42.55 61.64 -20.30
N VAL A 200 -43.69 61.41 -19.62
CA VAL A 200 -43.87 60.22 -18.75
C VAL A 200 -43.75 58.93 -19.57
N ALA A 201 -44.29 58.90 -20.79
CA ALA A 201 -44.10 57.76 -21.69
C ALA A 201 -42.62 57.55 -22.06
N GLU A 202 -41.90 58.61 -22.45
CA GLU A 202 -40.46 58.56 -22.78
C GLU A 202 -39.61 58.10 -21.58
N ILE A 203 -39.88 58.60 -20.37
CA ILE A 203 -39.24 58.18 -19.11
C ILE A 203 -39.45 56.68 -18.88
N SER A 204 -40.69 56.19 -18.96
CA SER A 204 -40.99 54.77 -18.76
C SER A 204 -40.31 53.88 -19.80
N GLN A 205 -40.23 54.35 -21.06
CA GLN A 205 -39.56 53.64 -22.14
C GLN A 205 -38.04 53.56 -21.91
N ALA A 206 -37.41 54.65 -21.45
CA ALA A 206 -35.99 54.66 -21.08
C ALA A 206 -35.70 53.69 -19.92
N TYR A 207 -36.57 53.69 -18.89
CA TYR A 207 -36.45 52.82 -17.73
C TYR A 207 -36.52 51.34 -18.13
N TYR A 208 -37.53 50.93 -18.89
CA TYR A 208 -37.65 49.55 -19.37
C TYR A 208 -36.63 49.18 -20.47
N ALA A 209 -36.00 50.15 -21.13
CA ALA A 209 -34.84 49.92 -21.99
C ALA A 209 -33.53 49.70 -21.20
N GLY A 210 -33.52 49.90 -19.88
CA GLY A 210 -32.32 49.83 -19.05
C GLY A 210 -31.39 51.04 -19.22
N ASP A 211 -31.88 52.16 -19.75
CA ASP A 211 -31.12 53.41 -19.83
C ASP A 211 -31.50 54.32 -18.65
N TYR A 212 -31.00 53.94 -17.47
CA TYR A 212 -31.32 54.62 -16.22
C TYR A 212 -30.77 56.04 -16.17
N GLN A 213 -29.63 56.32 -16.83
CA GLN A 213 -29.11 57.69 -16.95
C GLN A 213 -30.06 58.58 -17.76
N LEU A 214 -30.51 58.11 -18.93
CA LEU A 214 -31.53 58.82 -19.72
C LEU A 214 -32.85 58.96 -18.95
N THR A 215 -33.23 57.95 -18.14
CA THR A 215 -34.42 58.00 -17.29
C THR A 215 -34.33 59.15 -16.28
N VAL A 216 -33.18 59.30 -15.60
CA VAL A 216 -32.94 60.39 -14.63
C VAL A 216 -32.92 61.77 -15.32
N ASP A 217 -32.27 61.88 -16.47
CA ASP A 217 -32.23 63.12 -17.26
C ASP A 217 -33.62 63.56 -17.75
N LEU A 218 -34.44 62.62 -18.24
CA LEU A 218 -35.81 62.89 -18.68
C LEU A 218 -36.73 63.22 -17.49
N ALA A 219 -36.61 62.50 -16.38
CA ALA A 219 -37.39 62.75 -15.18
C ALA A 219 -37.08 64.13 -14.58
N ASN A 220 -35.80 64.50 -14.47
CA ASN A 220 -35.41 65.84 -13.99
C ASN A 220 -35.88 66.96 -14.96
N ARG A 221 -35.91 66.71 -16.27
CA ARG A 221 -36.49 67.64 -17.27
C ARG A 221 -38.01 67.81 -17.10
N LEU A 222 -38.73 66.76 -16.72
CA LEU A 222 -40.16 66.84 -16.41
C LEU A 222 -40.41 67.53 -15.07
N LEU A 223 -39.65 67.19 -14.01
CA LEU A 223 -39.74 67.84 -12.70
C LEU A 223 -39.39 69.34 -12.72
N THR A 224 -38.57 69.78 -13.68
CA THR A 224 -38.31 71.21 -13.94
C THR A 224 -39.55 71.96 -14.45
N GLN A 225 -40.51 71.26 -15.05
CA GLN A 225 -41.77 71.82 -15.55
C GLN A 225 -42.94 71.57 -14.58
N GLU A 226 -42.98 70.39 -13.96
CA GLU A 226 -43.99 69.93 -13.01
C GLU A 226 -43.34 69.36 -11.74
N PRO A 227 -42.97 70.20 -10.75
CA PRO A 227 -42.22 69.77 -9.56
C PRO A 227 -42.89 68.67 -8.72
N ASN A 228 -44.22 68.54 -8.83
CA ASN A 228 -45.03 67.58 -8.06
C ASN A 228 -45.47 66.35 -8.89
N ASN A 229 -44.85 66.09 -10.04
CA ASN A 229 -45.20 64.93 -10.87
C ASN A 229 -44.69 63.62 -10.24
N SER A 230 -45.59 62.86 -9.61
CA SER A 230 -45.25 61.66 -8.83
C SER A 230 -44.65 60.52 -9.67
N ALA A 231 -45.09 60.36 -10.92
CA ALA A 231 -44.51 59.37 -11.85
C ALA A 231 -43.06 59.72 -12.19
N ALA A 232 -42.74 61.00 -12.39
CA ALA A 232 -41.37 61.44 -12.63
C ALA A 232 -40.46 61.19 -11.41
N LEU A 233 -40.94 61.45 -10.19
CA LEU A 233 -40.20 61.13 -8.95
C LEU A 233 -39.93 59.63 -8.81
N ASP A 234 -40.96 58.79 -8.98
CA ASP A 234 -40.89 57.33 -8.84
C ASP A 234 -39.90 56.70 -9.85
N TYR A 235 -39.99 57.05 -11.13
CA TYR A 235 -39.05 56.57 -12.14
C TYR A 235 -37.63 57.10 -11.93
N ARG A 236 -37.45 58.34 -11.44
CA ARG A 236 -36.12 58.86 -11.12
C ARG A 236 -35.50 58.08 -9.97
N GLN A 237 -36.22 57.92 -8.85
CA GLN A 237 -35.74 57.19 -7.68
C GLN A 237 -35.40 55.72 -8.01
N LYS A 238 -36.23 55.05 -8.82
CA LYS A 238 -35.95 53.68 -9.29
C LYS A 238 -34.76 53.61 -10.23
N ALA A 239 -34.54 54.62 -11.07
CA ALA A 239 -33.36 54.68 -11.94
C ALA A 239 -32.08 54.98 -11.15
N GLU A 240 -32.14 55.90 -10.18
CA GLU A 240 -31.07 56.21 -9.23
C GLU A 240 -30.67 54.95 -8.44
N ASP A 241 -31.65 54.20 -7.92
CA ASP A 241 -31.44 52.94 -7.20
C ASP A 241 -30.81 51.82 -8.07
N ASN A 242 -31.27 51.63 -9.32
CA ASN A 242 -30.66 50.64 -10.23
C ASN A 242 -29.24 51.04 -10.67
N LEU A 243 -28.95 52.34 -10.80
CA LEU A 243 -27.60 52.85 -11.08
C LEU A 243 -26.65 52.59 -9.91
N ILE A 244 -27.07 52.88 -8.67
CA ILE A 244 -26.29 52.61 -7.45
C ILE A 244 -26.02 51.10 -7.30
N ARG A 245 -27.02 50.26 -7.59
CA ARG A 245 -26.90 48.80 -7.48
C ARG A 245 -26.18 48.12 -8.65
N GLY A 246 -25.76 48.87 -9.69
CA GLY A 246 -25.10 48.33 -10.88
C GLY A 246 -25.92 47.31 -11.67
N VAL A 247 -27.26 47.33 -11.55
CA VAL A 247 -28.15 46.32 -12.14
C VAL A 247 -28.41 46.67 -13.61
N VAL A 248 -28.05 45.76 -14.53
CA VAL A 248 -28.15 45.98 -15.97
C VAL A 248 -29.03 44.91 -16.63
N PRO A 249 -30.17 45.26 -17.24
CA PRO A 249 -31.01 44.30 -17.96
C PRO A 249 -30.27 43.66 -19.15
N ASP A 250 -30.45 42.35 -19.37
CA ASP A 250 -29.73 41.59 -20.41
C ASP A 250 -29.88 42.20 -21.83
N HIS A 251 -31.04 42.77 -22.17
CA HIS A 251 -31.25 43.43 -23.46
C HIS A 251 -30.47 44.74 -23.63
N ARG A 252 -30.01 45.38 -22.53
CA ARG A 252 -29.14 46.56 -22.55
C ARG A 252 -27.67 46.18 -22.74
N ILE A 253 -27.26 44.97 -22.35
CA ILE A 253 -25.89 44.45 -22.44
C ILE A 253 -25.52 44.18 -23.91
N PRO A 254 -24.40 44.73 -24.43
CA PRO A 254 -23.90 44.47 -25.78
C PRO A 254 -23.69 42.98 -26.05
N PHE A 255 -23.98 42.55 -27.28
CA PHE A 255 -23.81 41.14 -27.67
C PHE A 255 -22.38 40.64 -27.41
N ASP A 256 -21.36 41.43 -27.77
CA ASP A 256 -19.96 41.04 -27.61
C ASP A 256 -19.55 40.96 -26.12
N ALA A 257 -20.06 41.86 -25.27
CA ALA A 257 -19.86 41.81 -23.81
C ALA A 257 -20.46 40.52 -23.21
N ARG A 258 -21.71 40.18 -23.58
CA ARG A 258 -22.36 38.93 -23.17
C ARG A 258 -21.63 37.69 -23.69
N VAL A 259 -21.04 37.73 -24.89
CA VAL A 259 -20.22 36.63 -25.44
C VAL A 259 -18.92 36.47 -24.66
N ALA A 260 -18.21 37.56 -24.35
CA ALA A 260 -17.00 37.54 -23.53
C ALA A 260 -17.29 36.99 -22.12
N TYR A 261 -18.33 37.49 -21.45
CA TYR A 261 -18.78 37.02 -20.13
C TYR A 261 -19.16 35.53 -20.13
N ASN A 262 -19.89 35.04 -21.14
CA ASN A 262 -20.24 33.62 -21.23
C ASN A 262 -19.04 32.72 -21.58
N ARG A 263 -18.04 33.23 -22.30
CA ARG A 263 -16.76 32.55 -22.51
C ARG A 263 -15.94 32.51 -21.21
N ALA A 264 -15.90 33.61 -20.44
CA ALA A 264 -15.29 33.65 -19.11
C ALA A 264 -15.92 32.61 -18.16
N ASN A 265 -17.25 32.61 -18.01
CA ASN A 265 -18.00 31.60 -17.25
C ASN A 265 -17.70 30.16 -17.68
N SER A 266 -17.37 29.93 -18.96
CA SER A 266 -17.00 28.62 -19.48
C SER A 266 -15.56 28.23 -19.16
N LEU A 267 -14.66 29.19 -18.99
CA LEU A 267 -13.30 28.99 -18.51
C LEU A 267 -13.23 28.78 -17.00
N VAL A 268 -14.07 29.48 -16.20
CA VAL A 268 -14.22 29.21 -14.77
C VAL A 268 -14.64 27.75 -14.53
N ARG A 269 -15.61 27.25 -15.30
CA ARG A 269 -16.00 25.82 -15.30
C ARG A 269 -14.90 24.86 -15.78
N ALA A 270 -13.90 25.36 -16.52
CA ALA A 270 -12.70 24.61 -16.90
C ALA A 270 -11.51 24.83 -15.94
N GLY A 271 -11.70 25.63 -14.88
CA GLY A 271 -10.67 26.01 -13.91
C GLY A 271 -9.61 26.99 -14.42
N ASN A 272 -9.75 27.55 -15.63
CA ASN A 272 -8.76 28.47 -16.21
C ASN A 272 -9.07 29.91 -15.80
N TYR A 273 -8.64 30.28 -14.58
CA TYR A 273 -9.05 31.53 -13.94
C TYR A 273 -8.36 32.78 -14.53
N GLU A 274 -7.09 32.70 -14.94
CA GLU A 274 -6.34 33.81 -15.56
C GLU A 274 -6.99 34.31 -16.86
N GLU A 275 -7.30 33.41 -17.79
CA GLU A 275 -7.99 33.74 -19.06
C GLU A 275 -9.45 34.12 -18.80
N ALA A 276 -10.11 33.56 -17.76
CA ALA A 276 -11.46 33.98 -17.37
C ALA A 276 -11.47 35.44 -16.88
N GLU A 277 -10.53 35.83 -16.02
CA GLU A 277 -10.39 37.20 -15.53
C GLU A 277 -10.18 38.19 -16.69
N HIS A 278 -9.29 37.87 -17.64
CA HIS A 278 -9.10 38.70 -18.84
C HIS A 278 -10.43 38.91 -19.60
N LEU A 279 -11.24 37.86 -19.77
CA LEU A 279 -12.51 37.96 -20.49
C LEU A 279 -13.61 38.66 -19.68
N TYR A 280 -13.61 38.59 -18.35
CA TYR A 280 -14.50 39.42 -17.53
C TYR A 280 -14.13 40.90 -17.61
N ARG A 281 -12.82 41.23 -17.58
CA ARG A 281 -12.32 42.59 -17.83
C ARG A 281 -12.73 43.07 -19.23
N GLU A 282 -12.52 42.27 -20.26
CA GLU A 282 -12.95 42.57 -21.64
C GLU A 282 -14.48 42.79 -21.74
N ALA A 283 -15.29 41.96 -21.09
CA ALA A 283 -16.74 42.09 -21.08
C ALA A 283 -17.21 43.42 -20.45
N ARG A 284 -16.65 43.79 -19.30
CA ARG A 284 -16.89 45.07 -18.62
C ARG A 284 -16.44 46.25 -19.48
N ASP A 285 -15.23 46.19 -20.02
CA ASP A 285 -14.67 47.27 -20.85
C ASP A 285 -15.49 47.45 -22.16
N ILE A 286 -16.13 46.41 -22.70
CA ILE A 286 -17.11 46.54 -23.79
C ILE A 286 -18.39 47.21 -23.29
N ALA A 287 -18.93 46.84 -22.13
CA ALA A 287 -20.13 47.44 -21.56
C ALA A 287 -19.95 48.96 -21.31
N GLU A 288 -18.82 49.37 -20.72
CA GLU A 288 -18.46 50.77 -20.47
C GLU A 288 -18.45 51.59 -21.77
N ARG A 289 -17.82 51.07 -22.82
CA ARG A 289 -17.79 51.69 -24.17
C ARG A 289 -19.19 51.83 -24.82
N HIS A 290 -20.19 51.12 -24.31
CA HIS A 290 -21.60 51.21 -24.70
C HIS A 290 -22.49 51.95 -23.67
N GLY A 291 -21.87 52.72 -22.76
CA GLY A 291 -22.56 53.59 -21.80
C GLY A 291 -23.12 52.88 -20.57
N ILE A 292 -22.57 51.71 -20.20
CA ILE A 292 -22.92 50.97 -18.98
C ILE A 292 -21.75 51.15 -18.01
N LEU A 293 -21.85 52.10 -17.08
CA LEU A 293 -20.72 52.48 -16.22
C LEU A 293 -20.42 51.49 -15.09
N SER A 294 -21.42 50.77 -14.60
CA SER A 294 -21.27 49.61 -13.73
C SER A 294 -22.13 48.47 -14.27
N TRP A 295 -21.63 47.25 -14.14
CA TRP A 295 -22.34 46.01 -14.39
C TRP A 295 -22.00 45.02 -13.27
N LYS A 296 -22.89 44.97 -12.26
CA LYS A 296 -22.68 44.23 -11.01
C LYS A 296 -22.29 42.77 -11.20
N ASP A 297 -22.89 42.04 -12.15
CA ASP A 297 -22.54 40.63 -12.37
C ASP A 297 -21.09 40.45 -12.83
N ALA A 298 -20.58 41.36 -13.68
CA ALA A 298 -19.21 41.32 -14.15
C ALA A 298 -18.22 41.81 -13.09
N GLU A 299 -18.58 42.81 -12.28
CA GLU A 299 -17.80 43.28 -11.14
C GLU A 299 -17.71 42.22 -10.02
N GLN A 300 -18.82 41.56 -9.69
CA GLN A 300 -18.85 40.44 -8.74
C GLN A 300 -18.05 39.25 -9.26
N ALA A 301 -18.23 38.85 -10.52
CA ALA A 301 -17.43 37.78 -11.14
C ALA A 301 -15.93 38.12 -11.17
N LEU A 302 -15.56 39.40 -11.29
CA LEU A 302 -14.16 39.85 -11.17
C LEU A 302 -13.60 39.76 -9.74
N LEU A 303 -14.43 39.82 -8.70
CA LEU A 303 -14.01 39.54 -7.32
C LEU A 303 -13.89 38.03 -7.08
N GLU A 304 -14.93 37.27 -7.44
CA GLU A 304 -14.97 35.81 -7.29
C GLU A 304 -13.81 35.11 -8.01
N ILE A 305 -13.42 35.59 -9.20
CA ILE A 305 -12.31 35.00 -9.96
C ILE A 305 -10.93 35.25 -9.33
N GLN A 306 -10.75 36.38 -8.63
CA GLN A 306 -9.52 36.66 -7.89
C GLN A 306 -9.39 35.74 -6.67
N ASP A 307 -10.50 35.55 -5.93
CA ASP A 307 -10.53 34.66 -4.78
C ASP A 307 -10.33 33.19 -5.21
N LEU A 308 -10.92 32.75 -6.33
CA LEU A 308 -10.68 31.43 -6.94
C LEU A 308 -9.22 31.24 -7.41
N ALA A 309 -8.60 32.28 -7.98
CA ALA A 309 -7.21 32.24 -8.41
C ALA A 309 -6.25 32.13 -7.22
N LEU A 310 -6.45 32.95 -6.18
CA LEU A 310 -5.67 32.91 -4.94
C LEU A 310 -5.82 31.56 -4.22
N ALA A 311 -7.04 31.03 -4.09
CA ALA A 311 -7.25 29.70 -3.51
C ALA A 311 -6.49 28.62 -4.29
N ARG A 312 -6.52 28.66 -5.63
CA ARG A 312 -5.77 27.72 -6.49
C ARG A 312 -4.25 27.85 -6.33
N GLU A 313 -3.72 29.06 -6.15
CA GLU A 313 -2.30 29.27 -5.85
C GLU A 313 -1.92 28.67 -4.50
N LEU A 314 -2.71 28.93 -3.45
CA LEU A 314 -2.54 28.36 -2.11
C LEU A 314 -2.61 26.81 -2.12
N LEU A 315 -3.46 26.21 -2.95
CA LEU A 315 -3.47 24.75 -3.17
C LEU A 315 -2.18 24.27 -3.87
N ALA A 316 -1.71 24.96 -4.91
CA ALA A 316 -0.48 24.59 -5.61
C ALA A 316 0.77 24.75 -4.72
N GLU A 317 0.80 25.76 -3.85
CA GLU A 317 1.79 25.97 -2.79
C GLU A 317 1.77 24.81 -1.78
N GLY A 318 0.59 24.43 -1.29
CA GLY A 318 0.44 23.28 -0.39
C GLY A 318 0.90 21.97 -1.04
N ASP A 319 0.59 21.76 -2.33
CA ASP A 319 1.04 20.59 -3.09
C ASP A 319 2.58 20.56 -3.26
N ARG A 320 3.25 21.72 -3.43
CA ARG A 320 4.73 21.83 -3.39
C ARG A 320 5.27 21.47 -2.00
N LEU A 321 4.65 21.97 -0.93
CA LEU A 321 5.06 21.72 0.45
C LEU A 321 4.87 20.25 0.86
N MET A 322 3.81 19.58 0.39
CA MET A 322 3.63 18.13 0.53
C MET A 322 4.77 17.33 -0.14
N ALA A 323 5.19 17.73 -1.34
CA ALA A 323 6.31 17.11 -2.04
C ALA A 323 7.68 17.37 -1.37
N ALA A 324 7.79 18.45 -0.58
CA ALA A 324 8.96 18.82 0.21
C ALA A 324 8.96 18.22 1.65
N ASP A 325 8.08 17.25 1.94
CA ASP A 325 7.85 16.66 3.27
C ASP A 325 7.40 17.64 4.38
N ASN A 326 7.00 18.87 4.02
CA ASN A 326 6.59 19.91 4.97
C ASN A 326 5.06 19.97 5.13
N TRP A 327 4.49 18.87 5.63
CA TRP A 327 3.03 18.65 5.69
C TRP A 327 2.30 19.65 6.59
N THR A 328 2.95 20.16 7.65
CA THR A 328 2.35 21.17 8.54
C THR A 328 2.08 22.47 7.79
N GLU A 329 3.05 22.96 7.01
CA GLU A 329 2.86 24.18 6.21
C GLU A 329 1.91 23.96 5.04
N ALA A 330 1.91 22.77 4.43
CA ALA A 330 0.94 22.41 3.42
C ALA A 330 -0.50 22.51 3.95
N ILE A 331 -0.77 21.95 5.13
CA ILE A 331 -2.07 22.07 5.81
C ILE A 331 -2.41 23.54 6.06
N ARG A 332 -1.46 24.40 6.47
CA ARG A 332 -1.72 25.83 6.67
C ARG A 332 -2.06 26.57 5.36
N LYS A 333 -1.39 26.27 4.25
CA LYS A 333 -1.72 26.85 2.92
C LYS A 333 -3.08 26.33 2.40
N TYR A 334 -3.40 25.04 2.57
CA TYR A 334 -4.72 24.49 2.23
C TYR A 334 -5.85 25.08 3.10
N GLU A 335 -5.64 25.25 4.41
CA GLU A 335 -6.58 25.94 5.30
C GLU A 335 -6.72 27.44 4.96
N GLY A 336 -5.69 28.05 4.35
CA GLY A 336 -5.78 29.38 3.75
C GLY A 336 -6.73 29.40 2.56
N ALA A 337 -6.60 28.46 1.62
CA ALA A 337 -7.49 28.33 0.46
C ALA A 337 -8.96 28.20 0.89
N LEU A 338 -9.26 27.41 1.92
CA LEU A 338 -10.61 27.22 2.45
C LEU A 338 -11.18 28.46 3.17
N ARG A 339 -10.36 29.44 3.57
CA ARG A 339 -10.82 30.75 4.07
C ARG A 339 -11.15 31.72 2.94
N VAL A 340 -10.44 31.62 1.81
CA VAL A 340 -10.68 32.44 0.62
C VAL A 340 -11.89 31.93 -0.16
N VAL A 341 -12.05 30.60 -0.29
CA VAL A 341 -13.20 29.94 -0.92
C VAL A 341 -13.82 28.93 0.06
N PRO A 342 -14.84 29.34 0.84
CA PRO A 342 -15.50 28.46 1.80
C PRO A 342 -16.16 27.25 1.14
N ASN A 343 -15.97 26.07 1.75
CA ASN A 343 -16.48 24.77 1.29
C ASN A 343 -15.93 24.29 -0.08
N ASP A 344 -14.72 24.70 -0.48
CA ASP A 344 -14.04 24.09 -1.64
C ASP A 344 -13.72 22.60 -1.36
N PRO A 345 -14.31 21.64 -2.11
CA PRO A 345 -14.02 20.22 -1.91
C PRO A 345 -12.55 19.85 -2.20
N GLN A 346 -11.84 20.62 -3.04
CA GLN A 346 -10.44 20.36 -3.34
C GLN A 346 -9.49 20.74 -2.20
N ALA A 347 -9.80 21.80 -1.45
CA ALA A 347 -9.12 22.13 -0.21
C ALA A 347 -9.43 21.09 0.89
N GLU A 348 -10.70 20.69 1.06
CA GLU A 348 -11.10 19.72 2.08
C GLU A 348 -10.44 18.34 1.89
N GLU A 349 -10.44 17.78 0.67
CA GLU A 349 -9.80 16.48 0.38
C GLU A 349 -8.29 16.52 0.66
N ARG A 350 -7.63 17.64 0.32
CA ARG A 350 -6.20 17.87 0.57
C ARG A 350 -5.88 17.98 2.05
N ILE A 351 -6.67 18.74 2.82
CA ILE A 351 -6.51 18.89 4.27
C ILE A 351 -6.64 17.51 4.96
N GLU A 352 -7.70 16.76 4.67
CA GLU A 352 -7.90 15.42 5.25
C GLU A 352 -6.78 14.45 4.82
N THR A 353 -6.38 14.46 3.55
CA THR A 353 -5.28 13.62 3.07
C THR A 353 -3.94 13.94 3.73
N ALA A 354 -3.60 15.23 3.89
CA ALA A 354 -2.37 15.66 4.53
C ALA A 354 -2.36 15.35 6.03
N ARG A 355 -3.46 15.64 6.75
CA ARG A 355 -3.63 15.29 8.18
C ARG A 355 -3.52 13.78 8.40
N ARG A 356 -4.13 12.96 7.53
CA ARG A 356 -4.04 11.49 7.61
C ARG A 356 -2.64 10.96 7.33
N ILE A 357 -1.91 11.55 6.38
CA ILE A 357 -0.50 11.24 6.11
C ILE A 357 0.38 11.56 7.32
N GLN A 358 0.20 12.76 7.91
CA GLN A 358 0.91 13.17 9.11
C GLN A 358 0.62 12.21 10.28
N GLN A 359 -0.65 11.86 10.52
CA GLN A 359 -1.05 10.93 11.56
C GLN A 359 -0.48 9.51 11.38
N ASP A 360 -0.56 8.94 10.17
CA ASP A 360 0.00 7.60 9.89
C ASP A 360 1.54 7.59 10.08
N ILE A 361 2.24 8.68 9.76
CA ILE A 361 3.69 8.81 9.97
C ILE A 361 4.07 9.04 11.42
N ASP A 362 3.40 9.95 12.14
CA ASP A 362 3.73 10.23 13.53
C ASP A 362 3.36 9.02 14.42
N GLN A 363 2.34 8.23 14.05
CA GLN A 363 2.11 6.90 14.64
C GLN A 363 3.21 5.89 14.29
N ALA A 364 3.67 5.82 13.04
CA ALA A 364 4.74 4.92 12.64
C ALA A 364 6.05 5.24 13.38
N ALA A 365 6.45 6.52 13.42
CA ALA A 365 7.62 7.01 14.13
C ALA A 365 7.52 6.81 15.65
N GLY A 366 6.37 7.13 16.25
CA GLY A 366 6.12 6.92 17.67
C GLY A 366 6.24 5.44 18.07
N ARG A 367 5.57 4.54 17.34
CA ARG A 367 5.69 3.08 17.56
C ARG A 367 7.12 2.60 17.35
N LEU A 368 7.80 3.07 16.30
CA LEU A 368 9.18 2.72 15.97
C LEU A 368 10.16 3.13 17.07
N ALA A 369 9.92 4.25 17.75
CA ALA A 369 10.70 4.70 18.90
C ALA A 369 10.42 3.87 20.17
N THR A 370 9.20 3.38 20.36
CA THR A 370 8.78 2.63 21.56
C THR A 370 8.84 1.09 21.44
N ILE A 371 9.44 0.55 20.37
CA ILE A 371 9.53 -0.91 20.15
C ILE A 371 10.11 -1.61 21.37
N SER A 372 9.30 -2.45 21.99
CA SER A 372 9.60 -3.14 23.25
C SER A 372 8.67 -4.34 23.44
N GLY A 373 8.98 -5.19 24.42
CA GLY A 373 8.31 -6.48 24.64
C GLY A 373 9.20 -7.66 24.25
N SER A 374 8.62 -8.85 24.07
CA SER A 374 9.31 -10.03 23.54
C SER A 374 9.69 -9.84 22.07
N LEU A 375 10.58 -10.68 21.53
CA LEU A 375 10.96 -10.61 20.11
C LEU A 375 9.77 -10.82 19.16
N ALA A 376 8.73 -11.56 19.59
CA ALA A 376 7.47 -11.73 18.86
C ALA A 376 6.55 -10.48 18.94
N ASP A 377 6.54 -9.78 20.08
CA ASP A 377 5.83 -8.49 20.17
C ASP A 377 6.49 -7.45 19.27
N GLN A 378 7.83 -7.46 19.23
CA GLN A 378 8.63 -6.54 18.40
C GLN A 378 8.49 -6.83 16.90
N SER A 379 8.37 -8.10 16.48
CA SER A 379 8.13 -8.45 15.07
C SER A 379 6.73 -8.01 14.61
N ALA A 380 5.68 -8.29 15.38
CA ALA A 380 4.32 -7.85 15.07
C ALA A 380 4.21 -6.30 15.02
N GLN A 381 4.91 -5.60 15.92
CA GLN A 381 5.02 -4.14 15.88
C GLN A 381 5.69 -3.65 14.59
N LEU A 382 6.79 -4.28 14.16
CA LEU A 382 7.48 -3.91 12.91
C LEU A 382 6.64 -4.20 11.66
N GLN A 383 5.99 -5.35 11.57
CA GLN A 383 5.03 -5.64 10.49
C GLN A 383 3.93 -4.56 10.40
N SER A 384 3.37 -4.15 11.55
CA SER A 384 2.38 -3.06 11.60
C SER A 384 2.96 -1.71 11.16
N ILE A 385 4.22 -1.41 11.48
CA ILE A 385 4.90 -0.18 11.04
C ILE A 385 5.14 -0.20 9.53
N PHE A 386 5.59 -1.31 8.94
CA PHE A 386 5.72 -1.43 7.49
C PHE A 386 4.37 -1.32 6.76
N GLY A 387 3.28 -1.83 7.33
CA GLY A 387 1.93 -1.65 6.80
C GLY A 387 1.50 -0.17 6.72
N LEU A 388 1.83 0.63 7.75
CA LEU A 388 1.60 2.09 7.74
C LEU A 388 2.51 2.79 6.71
N LEU A 389 3.81 2.52 6.76
CA LEU A 389 4.79 3.16 5.86
C LEU A 389 4.52 2.84 4.38
N ALA A 390 4.11 1.60 4.06
CA ALA A 390 3.72 1.21 2.70
C ALA A 390 2.50 1.98 2.20
N ARG A 391 1.48 2.16 3.05
CA ARG A 391 0.28 2.97 2.71
C ARG A 391 0.63 4.43 2.43
N VAL A 392 1.47 5.04 3.27
CA VAL A 392 1.90 6.43 3.05
C VAL A 392 2.78 6.52 1.79
N ARG A 393 3.67 5.56 1.57
CA ARG A 393 4.54 5.50 0.37
C ARG A 393 3.75 5.33 -0.94
N GLN A 394 2.57 4.74 -0.92
CA GLN A 394 1.67 4.70 -2.07
C GLN A 394 1.15 6.10 -2.46
N ARG A 395 0.99 7.01 -1.48
CA ARG A 395 0.56 8.40 -1.68
C ARG A 395 1.74 9.35 -1.96
N LEU A 396 2.85 9.17 -1.23
CA LEU A 396 4.07 9.97 -1.34
C LEU A 396 5.29 9.08 -1.68
N PRO A 397 5.44 8.63 -2.93
CA PRO A 397 6.51 7.72 -3.33
C PRO A 397 7.92 8.34 -3.27
N THR A 398 8.00 9.68 -3.27
CA THR A 398 9.24 10.48 -3.26
C THR A 398 9.63 11.01 -1.88
N SER A 399 8.83 10.76 -0.83
CA SER A 399 9.08 11.28 0.52
C SER A 399 10.40 10.77 1.11
N GLN A 400 11.26 11.70 1.51
CA GLN A 400 12.52 11.43 2.20
C GLN A 400 12.26 10.99 3.64
N ARG A 401 11.27 11.60 4.33
CA ARG A 401 10.88 11.25 5.70
C ARG A 401 10.32 9.83 5.78
N VAL A 402 9.48 9.42 4.82
CA VAL A 402 9.01 8.01 4.71
C VAL A 402 10.16 7.06 4.43
N ALA A 403 11.09 7.42 3.53
CA ALA A 403 12.25 6.59 3.21
C ALA A 403 13.19 6.42 4.41
N ALA A 404 13.44 7.48 5.19
CA ALA A 404 14.25 7.44 6.40
C ALA A 404 13.65 6.51 7.47
N LEU A 405 12.34 6.63 7.75
CA LEU A 405 11.64 5.73 8.69
C LEU A 405 11.62 4.28 8.21
N THR A 406 11.50 4.06 6.89
CA THR A 406 11.58 2.71 6.29
C THR A 406 12.97 2.10 6.52
N ASN A 407 14.04 2.90 6.34
CA ASN A 407 15.41 2.45 6.56
C ASN A 407 15.71 2.20 8.05
N GLU A 408 15.19 3.03 8.96
CA GLU A 408 15.30 2.78 10.41
C GLU A 408 14.56 1.50 10.82
N ALA A 409 13.33 1.29 10.34
CA ALA A 409 12.57 0.06 10.58
C ALA A 409 13.32 -1.18 10.06
N GLN A 410 13.90 -1.12 8.85
CA GLN A 410 14.71 -2.21 8.30
C GLN A 410 15.98 -2.48 9.12
N ASN A 411 16.64 -1.44 9.64
CA ASN A 411 17.79 -1.60 10.54
C ASN A 411 17.40 -2.30 11.85
N LYS A 412 16.20 -2.03 12.39
CA LYS A 412 15.68 -2.74 13.58
C LYS A 412 15.29 -4.18 13.27
N VAL A 413 14.68 -4.47 12.11
CA VAL A 413 14.49 -5.86 11.63
C VAL A 413 15.83 -6.59 11.58
N ASN A 414 16.85 -6.00 10.95
CA ASN A 414 18.16 -6.64 10.80
C ASN A 414 18.81 -6.93 12.18
N ALA A 415 18.70 -6.01 13.14
CA ALA A 415 19.21 -6.21 14.50
C ALA A 415 18.47 -7.33 15.26
N ILE A 416 17.13 -7.32 15.23
CA ILE A 416 16.29 -8.36 15.86
C ILE A 416 16.56 -9.72 15.21
N LYS A 417 16.68 -9.77 13.89
CA LYS A 417 17.01 -10.96 13.10
C LYS A 417 18.36 -11.56 13.52
N THR A 418 19.39 -10.73 13.74
CA THR A 418 20.68 -11.19 14.29
C THR A 418 20.54 -11.73 15.70
N GLN A 419 19.90 -10.99 16.61
CA GLN A 419 19.69 -11.44 18.01
C GLN A 419 18.90 -12.76 18.08
N LEU A 420 17.87 -12.91 17.25
CA LEU A 420 17.01 -14.09 17.18
C LEU A 420 17.78 -15.29 16.61
N LYS A 421 18.63 -15.09 15.59
CA LYS A 421 19.56 -16.09 15.08
C LYS A 421 20.57 -16.54 16.13
N ASP A 422 21.20 -15.61 16.85
CA ASP A 422 22.15 -15.92 17.92
C ASP A 422 21.49 -16.70 19.06
N GLN A 423 20.26 -16.31 19.44
CA GLN A 423 19.45 -17.04 20.42
C GLN A 423 19.13 -18.47 19.95
N VAL A 424 18.66 -18.64 18.71
CA VAL A 424 18.35 -19.95 18.11
C VAL A 424 19.59 -20.84 18.11
N GLN A 425 20.74 -20.33 17.65
CA GLN A 425 21.98 -21.11 17.62
C GLN A 425 22.43 -21.51 19.03
N ALA A 426 22.30 -20.62 20.02
CA ALA A 426 22.56 -20.95 21.42
C ALA A 426 21.57 -21.98 22.00
N THR A 427 20.29 -21.93 21.62
CA THR A 427 19.27 -22.89 22.06
C THR A 427 19.46 -24.26 21.40
N LEU A 428 19.77 -24.33 20.11
CA LEU A 428 20.08 -25.59 19.41
C LEU A 428 21.40 -26.20 19.91
N ALA A 429 22.42 -25.38 20.21
CA ALA A 429 23.65 -25.87 20.86
C ALA A 429 23.37 -26.46 22.26
N ARG A 430 22.50 -25.81 23.06
CA ARG A 430 22.01 -26.38 24.34
C ARG A 430 21.26 -27.69 24.12
N ALA A 431 20.37 -27.77 23.14
CA ALA A 431 19.63 -28.99 22.80
C ALA A 431 20.58 -30.14 22.44
N ASN A 432 21.51 -29.92 21.52
CA ASN A 432 22.48 -30.92 21.08
C ASN A 432 23.46 -31.36 22.18
N SER A 433 23.61 -30.57 23.25
CA SER A 433 24.40 -30.95 24.44
C SER A 433 23.64 -31.77 25.48
N SER A 434 22.30 -31.86 25.40
CA SER A 434 21.48 -32.59 26.38
C SER A 434 21.38 -34.08 26.04
N THR A 435 21.57 -34.93 27.05
CA THR A 435 21.40 -36.39 26.93
C THR A 435 19.96 -36.85 27.13
N ALA A 436 19.09 -36.01 27.71
CA ALA A 436 17.70 -36.37 28.02
C ALA A 436 16.76 -35.96 26.88
N ILE A 437 16.01 -36.92 26.33
CA ILE A 437 15.24 -36.71 25.10
C ILE A 437 14.16 -35.62 25.23
N ASP A 438 13.45 -35.58 26.36
CA ASP A 438 12.45 -34.54 26.64
C ASP A 438 13.08 -33.13 26.68
N GLN A 439 14.31 -33.00 27.19
CA GLN A 439 15.00 -31.72 27.24
C GLN A 439 15.51 -31.30 25.86
N ARG A 440 15.97 -32.25 25.03
CA ARG A 440 16.27 -31.98 23.61
C ARG A 440 15.02 -31.48 22.88
N ILE A 441 13.89 -32.19 23.03
CA ILE A 441 12.59 -31.81 22.43
C ILE A 441 12.17 -30.40 22.85
N ASN A 442 12.13 -30.11 24.15
CA ASN A 442 11.70 -28.80 24.66
C ASN A 442 12.60 -27.65 24.18
N LEU A 443 13.91 -27.83 24.13
CA LEU A 443 14.84 -26.80 23.64
C LEU A 443 14.74 -26.63 22.11
N THR A 444 14.62 -27.71 21.34
CA THR A 444 14.39 -27.60 19.89
C THR A 444 13.02 -26.98 19.59
N TYR A 445 12.01 -27.16 20.44
CA TYR A 445 10.72 -26.47 20.33
C TYR A 445 10.84 -24.96 20.61
N GLU A 446 11.58 -24.56 21.64
CA GLU A 446 11.94 -23.15 21.92
C GLU A 446 12.64 -22.50 20.71
N ALA A 447 13.61 -23.21 20.11
CA ALA A 447 14.31 -22.75 18.91
C ALA A 447 13.41 -22.71 17.66
N LEU A 448 12.48 -23.66 17.51
CA LEU A 448 11.53 -23.73 16.41
C LEU A 448 10.56 -22.55 16.44
N GLN A 449 9.98 -22.21 17.60
CA GLN A 449 9.12 -21.02 17.74
C GLN A 449 9.87 -19.72 17.40
N ALA A 450 11.13 -19.61 17.87
CA ALA A 450 11.99 -18.48 17.54
C ALA A 450 12.30 -18.39 16.02
N LEU A 451 12.54 -19.52 15.35
CA LEU A 451 12.75 -19.60 13.90
C LEU A 451 11.50 -19.27 13.09
N GLU A 452 10.32 -19.66 13.54
CA GLU A 452 9.05 -19.33 12.86
C GLU A 452 8.85 -17.81 12.80
N HIS A 453 9.03 -17.09 13.92
CA HIS A 453 9.00 -15.62 13.92
C HIS A 453 10.16 -14.98 13.14
N ALA A 454 11.31 -15.63 13.03
CA ALA A 454 12.44 -15.13 12.25
C ALA A 454 12.17 -15.16 10.74
N VAL A 455 11.53 -16.23 10.25
CA VAL A 455 11.10 -16.35 8.85
C VAL A 455 9.86 -15.50 8.56
N GLU A 456 9.00 -15.25 9.55
CA GLU A 456 7.86 -14.33 9.44
C GLU A 456 8.28 -12.85 9.33
N LEU A 457 9.44 -12.49 9.90
CA LEU A 457 10.06 -11.16 9.76
C LEU A 457 10.70 -10.95 8.39
N ASP A 458 11.36 -11.96 7.85
CA ASP A 458 12.02 -11.92 6.54
C ASP A 458 11.91 -13.26 5.80
N PRO A 459 10.81 -13.46 5.03
CA PRO A 459 10.61 -14.65 4.22
C PRO A 459 11.62 -14.82 3.07
N SER A 460 12.52 -13.87 2.84
CA SER A 460 13.56 -13.95 1.81
C SER A 460 14.87 -14.58 2.32
N ASP A 461 15.00 -14.77 3.63
CA ASP A 461 16.20 -15.38 4.22
C ASP A 461 16.19 -16.91 4.07
N SER A 462 17.10 -17.42 3.23
CA SER A 462 17.28 -18.85 3.01
C SER A 462 17.89 -19.60 4.19
N GLU A 463 18.73 -18.95 5.01
CA GLU A 463 19.44 -19.58 6.13
C GLU A 463 18.51 -19.80 7.33
N LEU A 464 17.65 -18.82 7.64
CA LEU A 464 16.57 -18.96 8.61
C LEU A 464 15.54 -20.00 8.14
N SER A 465 15.21 -20.02 6.85
CA SER A 465 14.31 -21.01 6.26
C SER A 465 14.88 -22.43 6.34
N GLU A 466 16.18 -22.61 6.08
CA GLU A 466 16.88 -23.88 6.19
C GLU A 466 16.94 -24.38 7.65
N MET A 467 17.35 -23.51 8.60
CA MET A 467 17.34 -23.84 10.03
C MET A 467 15.93 -24.18 10.54
N LEU A 468 14.87 -23.52 10.06
CA LEU A 468 13.48 -23.84 10.41
C LEU A 468 13.06 -25.24 9.92
N ILE A 469 13.49 -25.63 8.72
CA ILE A 469 13.24 -26.98 8.17
C ILE A 469 14.01 -28.03 8.97
N GLU A 470 15.28 -27.78 9.29
CA GLU A 470 16.11 -28.69 10.10
C GLU A 470 15.55 -28.86 11.52
N ALA A 471 15.19 -27.77 12.20
CA ALA A 471 14.61 -27.80 13.55
C ALA A 471 13.27 -28.54 13.58
N ARG A 472 12.39 -28.32 12.58
CA ARG A 472 11.12 -29.05 12.44
C ARG A 472 11.34 -30.55 12.18
N ALA A 473 12.29 -30.91 11.33
CA ALA A 473 12.66 -32.31 11.09
C ALA A 473 13.16 -32.97 12.39
N SER A 474 14.20 -32.39 13.00
CA SER A 474 14.81 -32.86 14.25
C SER A 474 13.79 -33.04 15.39
N HIS A 475 12.92 -32.05 15.60
CA HIS A 475 11.83 -32.15 16.59
C HIS A 475 10.90 -33.34 16.30
N SER A 476 10.53 -33.55 15.03
CA SER A 476 9.66 -34.66 14.62
C SER A 476 10.34 -36.05 14.74
N ASP A 477 11.66 -36.13 14.58
CA ASP A 477 12.43 -37.36 14.76
C ASP A 477 12.58 -37.71 16.24
N MET A 478 12.82 -36.72 17.10
CA MET A 478 12.91 -36.93 18.55
C MET A 478 11.57 -37.33 19.18
N GLU A 479 10.45 -36.71 18.78
CA GLU A 479 9.11 -37.13 19.21
C GLU A 479 8.77 -38.56 18.74
N ARG A 480 9.14 -38.93 17.50
CA ARG A 480 9.03 -40.32 17.03
C ARG A 480 9.89 -41.28 17.87
N ALA A 481 11.14 -40.92 18.16
CA ALA A 481 12.03 -41.73 18.99
C ALA A 481 11.47 -41.93 20.40
N ARG A 482 10.94 -40.88 21.03
CA ARG A 482 10.25 -40.95 22.33
C ARG A 482 9.07 -41.93 22.30
N GLN A 483 8.17 -41.79 21.33
CA GLN A 483 6.99 -42.65 21.19
C GLN A 483 7.37 -44.12 20.92
N ILE A 484 8.47 -44.35 20.19
CA ILE A 484 9.04 -45.68 19.97
C ILE A 484 9.60 -46.27 21.27
N ILE A 485 10.26 -45.49 22.14
CA ILE A 485 10.73 -45.93 23.46
C ILE A 485 9.55 -46.27 24.38
N GLU A 486 8.54 -45.40 24.46
CA GLU A 486 7.33 -45.62 25.28
C GLU A 486 6.56 -46.87 24.82
N ARG A 487 6.45 -47.10 23.51
CA ARG A 487 5.83 -48.32 22.95
C ARG A 487 6.71 -49.57 23.11
N ALA A 488 8.02 -49.44 23.05
CA ALA A 488 8.91 -50.57 23.33
C ALA A 488 8.83 -50.99 24.81
N ALA A 489 8.67 -50.04 25.74
CA ALA A 489 8.45 -50.31 27.16
C ALA A 489 7.18 -51.14 27.41
N SER A 490 6.07 -50.81 26.74
CA SER A 490 4.82 -51.59 26.90
C SER A 490 4.89 -52.98 26.26
N LEU A 491 5.67 -53.17 25.18
CA LEU A 491 6.00 -54.50 24.64
C LEU A 491 6.90 -55.31 25.59
N VAL A 492 7.88 -54.67 26.24
CA VAL A 492 8.73 -55.34 27.25
C VAL A 492 7.91 -55.81 28.46
N ALA A 493 6.98 -54.97 28.93
CA ALA A 493 6.12 -55.28 30.09
C ALA A 493 5.10 -56.41 29.84
N GLN A 494 4.70 -56.66 28.59
CA GLN A 494 3.81 -57.78 28.22
C GLN A 494 4.56 -59.12 28.15
N ASN A 495 5.88 -59.09 27.94
CA ASN A 495 6.81 -60.22 28.10
C ASN A 495 6.56 -61.44 27.18
N PHE A 496 5.89 -61.31 26.03
CA PHE A 496 5.83 -62.39 25.03
C PHE A 496 7.05 -62.38 24.09
N ASP A 497 7.45 -63.54 23.55
CA ASP A 497 8.67 -63.68 22.73
C ASP A 497 8.70 -62.77 21.50
N HIS A 498 7.59 -62.74 20.77
CA HIS A 498 7.46 -61.95 19.54
C HIS A 498 7.46 -60.44 19.80
N GLU A 499 6.91 -60.00 20.94
CA GLU A 499 6.88 -58.60 21.36
C GLU A 499 8.25 -58.10 21.81
N LEU A 500 8.99 -58.92 22.56
CA LEU A 500 10.35 -58.58 22.98
C LEU A 500 11.33 -58.57 21.79
N ALA A 501 11.14 -59.44 20.79
CA ALA A 501 11.82 -59.34 19.50
C ALA A 501 11.44 -58.07 18.72
N GLN A 502 10.17 -57.65 18.77
CA GLN A 502 9.71 -56.38 18.17
C GLN A 502 10.29 -55.16 18.90
N ALA A 503 10.30 -55.15 20.23
CA ALA A 503 10.85 -54.08 21.07
C ALA A 503 12.36 -53.92 20.84
N ARG A 504 13.09 -55.04 20.73
CA ARG A 504 14.50 -55.07 20.28
C ARG A 504 14.67 -54.37 18.94
N GLY A 505 13.91 -54.77 17.92
CA GLY A 505 13.99 -54.17 16.57
C GLY A 505 13.68 -52.67 16.56
N MET A 506 12.73 -52.24 17.39
CA MET A 506 12.38 -50.83 17.58
C MET A 506 13.50 -50.02 18.27
N LEU A 507 14.11 -50.55 19.33
CA LEU A 507 15.16 -49.86 20.10
C LEU A 507 16.54 -49.90 19.43
N ALA A 508 16.82 -50.92 18.62
CA ALA A 508 18.05 -51.01 17.82
C ALA A 508 18.19 -49.86 16.79
N GLY A 509 17.06 -49.28 16.36
CA GLY A 509 17.06 -48.10 15.46
C GLY A 509 17.35 -46.76 16.13
N LEU A 510 17.46 -46.71 17.47
CA LEU A 510 17.53 -45.46 18.25
C LEU A 510 18.86 -45.28 19.00
N GLN A 511 19.97 -45.79 18.45
CA GLN A 511 21.30 -45.74 19.09
C GLN A 511 21.79 -44.32 19.46
N GLU A 512 21.36 -43.28 18.70
CA GLU A 512 21.67 -41.87 19.02
C GLU A 512 21.19 -41.47 20.43
N TYR A 513 20.06 -42.03 20.85
CA TYR A 513 19.42 -41.75 22.14
C TYR A 513 19.93 -42.67 23.27
N ALA A 514 21.00 -43.44 23.06
CA ALA A 514 21.46 -44.42 24.03
C ALA A 514 22.10 -43.84 25.31
N GLN A 515 22.20 -42.52 25.44
CA GLN A 515 22.53 -41.81 26.68
C GLN A 515 21.30 -41.36 27.48
N ASP A 516 20.08 -41.49 26.94
CA ASP A 516 18.83 -41.14 27.62
C ASP A 516 18.45 -42.19 28.67
N ASP A 517 18.05 -41.75 29.86
CA ASP A 517 17.73 -42.65 30.97
C ASP A 517 16.51 -43.53 30.69
N ARG A 518 15.50 -43.09 29.93
CA ARG A 518 14.35 -43.95 29.57
C ARG A 518 14.79 -45.05 28.61
N TYR A 519 15.52 -44.68 27.56
CA TYR A 519 16.09 -45.68 26.63
C TYR A 519 16.92 -46.72 27.39
N ARG A 520 17.80 -46.26 28.28
CA ARG A 520 18.70 -47.13 29.05
C ARG A 520 17.95 -48.05 30.02
N ASN A 521 16.88 -47.56 30.66
CA ASN A 521 16.03 -48.38 31.53
C ASN A 521 15.25 -49.44 30.73
N VAL A 522 14.64 -49.08 29.59
CA VAL A 522 13.86 -50.02 28.77
C VAL A 522 14.75 -51.09 28.12
N VAL A 523 15.92 -50.72 27.59
CA VAL A 523 16.90 -51.70 27.09
C VAL A 523 17.46 -52.56 28.23
N GLY A 524 17.60 -52.01 29.44
CA GLY A 524 18.00 -52.75 30.64
C GLY A 524 16.98 -53.83 31.03
N GLU A 525 15.68 -53.53 31.05
CA GLU A 525 14.64 -54.54 31.31
C GLU A 525 14.55 -55.55 30.17
N LEU A 526 14.56 -55.10 28.90
CA LEU A 526 14.61 -55.97 27.73
C LEU A 526 15.79 -56.96 27.81
N MET A 527 16.98 -56.49 28.20
CA MET A 527 18.16 -57.34 28.38
C MET A 527 17.94 -58.38 29.50
N ALA A 528 17.33 -57.99 30.62
CA ALA A 528 17.00 -58.92 31.70
C ALA A 528 16.05 -60.04 31.24
N ARG A 529 15.01 -59.75 30.43
CA ARG A 529 14.12 -60.78 29.86
C ARG A 529 14.84 -61.75 28.92
N TYR A 530 15.81 -61.25 28.15
CA TYR A 530 16.64 -62.10 27.28
C TYR A 530 17.62 -62.98 28.08
N ILE A 531 18.16 -62.48 29.20
CA ILE A 531 18.99 -63.28 30.14
C ILE A 531 18.16 -64.37 30.81
N GLU A 532 16.98 -64.03 31.35
CA GLU A 532 16.04 -64.96 32.00
C GLU A 532 15.76 -66.19 31.10
N ARG A 533 15.50 -65.95 29.81
CA ARG A 533 15.27 -67.00 28.80
C ARG A 533 16.53 -67.77 28.39
N ALA A 534 17.69 -67.12 28.36
CA ALA A 534 18.95 -67.82 28.13
C ALA A 534 19.25 -68.80 29.27
N GLU A 535 19.00 -68.40 30.52
CA GLU A 535 19.18 -69.23 31.71
C GLU A 535 18.16 -70.38 31.78
N ASP A 536 16.89 -70.14 31.47
CA ASP A 536 15.86 -71.19 31.35
C ASP A 536 16.20 -72.21 30.26
N ALA A 537 16.62 -71.76 29.08
CA ALA A 537 17.07 -72.65 28.00
C ALA A 537 18.31 -73.47 28.40
N ILE A 538 19.19 -72.90 29.25
CA ILE A 538 20.32 -73.62 29.85
C ILE A 538 19.83 -74.66 30.88
N ALA A 539 18.87 -74.32 31.73
CA ALA A 539 18.29 -75.23 32.72
C ALA A 539 17.55 -76.42 32.07
N ALA A 540 16.79 -76.17 31.00
CA ALA A 540 16.15 -77.18 30.17
C ALA A 540 17.16 -78.06 29.39
N GLY A 541 18.38 -77.57 29.16
CA GLY A 541 19.44 -78.25 28.42
C GLY A 541 19.38 -78.06 26.89
N ASN A 542 18.57 -77.12 26.42
CA ASN A 542 18.32 -76.83 25.00
C ASN A 542 19.47 -76.01 24.39
N LEU A 543 20.60 -76.69 24.12
CA LEU A 543 21.85 -76.07 23.68
C LEU A 543 21.73 -75.13 22.46
N ARG A 544 20.78 -75.36 21.53
CA ARG A 544 20.54 -74.49 20.36
C ARG A 544 19.82 -73.19 20.73
N GLU A 545 18.84 -73.30 21.63
CA GLU A 545 17.98 -72.21 22.09
C GLU A 545 18.79 -71.25 22.97
N ALA A 546 19.55 -71.80 23.92
CA ALA A 546 20.51 -71.04 24.72
C ALA A 546 21.56 -70.31 23.85
N GLN A 547 21.98 -70.90 22.73
CA GLN A 547 22.88 -70.24 21.78
C GLN A 547 22.19 -69.09 21.04
N ALA A 548 20.95 -69.26 20.56
CA ALA A 548 20.20 -68.19 19.92
C ALA A 548 19.96 -66.98 20.85
N TRP A 549 19.60 -67.23 22.12
CA TRP A 549 19.46 -66.15 23.11
C TRP A 549 20.82 -65.48 23.42
N ALA A 550 21.90 -66.24 23.55
CA ALA A 550 23.25 -65.67 23.77
C ALA A 550 23.80 -64.88 22.56
N ASP A 551 23.49 -65.30 21.33
CA ASP A 551 23.91 -64.58 20.13
C ASP A 551 23.06 -63.32 19.91
N THR A 552 21.74 -63.36 20.17
CA THR A 552 20.92 -62.11 20.17
C THR A 552 21.38 -61.11 21.25
N LEU A 553 21.80 -61.57 22.43
CA LEU A 553 22.40 -60.72 23.48
C LEU A 553 23.70 -60.01 23.08
N ARG A 554 24.31 -60.34 21.92
CA ARG A 554 25.51 -59.68 21.36
C ARG A 554 25.20 -58.64 20.28
N GLU A 555 23.99 -58.63 19.73
CA GLU A 555 23.55 -57.64 18.73
C GLU A 555 22.62 -56.59 19.38
N GLU A 556 22.47 -55.45 18.69
CA GLU A 556 21.78 -54.24 19.15
C GLU A 556 20.36 -54.48 19.71
N PRO A 557 19.92 -53.72 20.73
CA PRO A 557 20.58 -52.55 21.35
C PRO A 557 21.52 -52.87 22.53
N PHE A 558 21.77 -54.14 22.83
CA PHE A 558 22.39 -54.56 24.10
C PHE A 558 23.87 -54.17 24.33
N PRO A 559 24.78 -54.09 23.32
CA PRO A 559 26.20 -53.84 23.54
C PRO A 559 26.52 -52.56 24.35
N ILE A 560 25.64 -51.56 24.30
CA ILE A 560 25.79 -50.25 24.96
C ILE A 560 25.61 -50.34 26.50
N LEU A 561 24.92 -51.39 26.99
CA LEU A 561 24.59 -51.60 28.40
C LEU A 561 25.12 -52.93 28.97
N ALA A 562 25.72 -53.77 28.11
CA ALA A 562 26.04 -55.15 28.43
C ALA A 562 26.98 -55.33 29.64
N ARG A 563 26.45 -55.87 30.74
CA ARG A 563 27.26 -56.27 31.89
C ARG A 563 28.03 -57.54 31.54
N ARG A 564 29.34 -57.41 31.32
CA ARG A 564 30.24 -58.51 30.89
C ARG A 564 30.13 -59.78 31.74
N ALA A 565 29.81 -59.66 33.04
CA ALA A 565 29.66 -60.80 33.94
C ALA A 565 28.44 -61.69 33.63
N GLU A 566 27.33 -61.11 33.17
CA GLU A 566 26.08 -61.84 32.88
C GLU A 566 26.22 -62.63 31.57
N LEU A 567 26.77 -62.00 30.52
CA LEU A 567 27.18 -62.69 29.29
C LEU A 567 28.16 -63.84 29.58
N GLN A 568 29.15 -63.61 30.44
CA GLN A 568 30.11 -64.64 30.83
C GLN A 568 29.46 -65.78 31.63
N HIS A 569 28.38 -65.54 32.39
CA HIS A 569 27.62 -66.60 33.06
C HIS A 569 26.93 -67.51 32.04
N ILE A 570 26.20 -66.92 31.09
CA ILE A 570 25.51 -67.62 29.99
C ILE A 570 26.49 -68.44 29.15
N GLU A 571 27.62 -67.85 28.75
CA GLU A 571 28.67 -68.54 27.97
C GLU A 571 29.24 -69.78 28.69
N ASN A 572 29.48 -69.68 30.00
CA ASN A 572 29.93 -70.81 30.82
C ASN A 572 28.86 -71.91 30.92
N GLY A 573 27.58 -71.55 31.08
CA GLY A 573 26.46 -72.51 31.07
C GLY A 573 26.34 -73.25 29.73
N ILE A 574 26.44 -72.54 28.61
CA ILE A 574 26.44 -73.11 27.26
C ILE A 574 27.64 -74.06 27.06
N ALA A 575 28.83 -73.69 27.56
CA ALA A 575 30.01 -74.55 27.50
C ALA A 575 29.84 -75.85 28.31
N ALA A 576 29.27 -75.76 29.52
CA ALA A 576 28.96 -76.91 30.37
C ALA A 576 27.94 -77.85 29.70
N LEU A 577 26.86 -77.31 29.12
CA LEU A 577 25.88 -78.10 28.35
C LEU A 577 26.48 -78.77 27.11
N ARG A 578 27.30 -78.03 26.34
CA ARG A 578 28.00 -78.57 25.17
C ARG A 578 28.85 -79.77 25.54
N ASN A 579 29.54 -79.73 26.68
CA ASN A 579 30.30 -80.86 27.20
C ASN A 579 29.40 -82.01 27.69
N ARG A 580 28.33 -81.72 28.45
CA ARG A 580 27.38 -82.72 28.98
C ARG A 580 26.62 -83.48 27.88
N ASN A 581 26.25 -82.79 26.80
CA ASN A 581 25.62 -83.43 25.65
C ASN A 581 26.64 -84.23 24.81
N ARG A 582 27.89 -83.74 24.67
CA ARG A 582 28.98 -84.48 24.03
C ARG A 582 29.33 -85.78 24.78
N THR A 583 29.34 -85.79 26.12
CA THR A 583 29.60 -87.02 26.89
C THR A 583 28.42 -87.99 26.82
N ARG A 584 27.18 -87.49 26.82
CA ARG A 584 25.97 -88.30 26.55
C ARG A 584 26.00 -88.95 25.17
N THR A 585 26.26 -88.18 24.10
CA THR A 585 26.29 -88.75 22.74
C THR A 585 27.48 -89.67 22.53
N ALA A 586 28.65 -89.39 23.11
CA ALA A 586 29.79 -90.32 23.09
C ALA A 586 29.48 -91.63 23.83
N GLY A 587 28.79 -91.57 24.97
CA GLY A 587 28.34 -92.76 25.70
C GLY A 587 27.33 -93.59 24.90
N ILE A 588 26.30 -92.95 24.34
CA ILE A 588 25.30 -93.61 23.49
C ILE A 588 25.95 -94.19 22.23
N ALA A 589 26.84 -93.46 21.56
CA ALA A 589 27.59 -93.96 20.42
C ALA A 589 28.49 -95.15 20.79
N GLY A 590 29.15 -95.12 21.95
CA GLY A 590 29.93 -96.25 22.47
C GLY A 590 29.08 -97.50 22.70
N VAL A 591 27.88 -97.35 23.27
CA VAL A 591 26.91 -98.45 23.44
C VAL A 591 26.40 -98.96 22.09
N ILE A 592 26.07 -98.08 21.15
CA ILE A 592 25.63 -98.47 19.80
C ILE A 592 26.75 -99.20 19.05
N ILE A 593 27.99 -98.72 19.12
CA ILE A 593 29.17 -99.37 18.53
C ILE A 593 29.39 -100.76 19.17
N ALA A 594 29.23 -100.90 20.49
CA ALA A 594 29.31 -102.19 21.16
C ALA A 594 28.20 -103.16 20.72
N VAL A 595 26.95 -102.69 20.58
CA VAL A 595 25.82 -103.50 20.10
C VAL A 595 26.00 -103.90 18.63
N ILE A 596 26.43 -102.98 17.77
CA ILE A 596 26.76 -103.27 16.36
C ILE A 596 27.91 -104.28 16.28
N PHE A 597 28.97 -104.11 17.09
CA PHE A 597 30.09 -105.05 17.14
C PHE A 597 29.63 -106.46 17.57
N VAL A 598 28.78 -106.57 18.60
CA VAL A 598 28.18 -107.85 19.02
C VAL A 598 27.30 -108.45 17.90
N ALA A 599 26.49 -107.64 17.21
CA ALA A 599 25.66 -108.11 16.09
C ALA A 599 26.49 -108.59 14.89
N VAL A 600 27.58 -107.89 14.55
CA VAL A 600 28.54 -108.30 13.50
C VAL A 600 29.30 -109.56 13.90
N VAL A 601 29.62 -109.74 15.19
CA VAL A 601 30.23 -110.97 15.72
C VAL A 601 29.24 -112.15 15.69
N ALA A 602 27.97 -111.92 16.00
CA ALA A 602 26.94 -112.96 15.99
C ALA A 602 26.52 -113.38 14.56
N THR A 603 26.48 -112.45 13.61
CA THR A 603 26.04 -112.70 12.22
C THR A 603 27.17 -113.12 11.25
N ARG A 604 28.37 -113.41 11.77
CA ARG A 604 29.56 -113.86 11.01
C ARG A 604 29.29 -114.88 9.88
N PRO A 605 28.49 -115.95 10.04
CA PRO A 605 28.27 -116.92 8.96
C PRO A 605 27.39 -116.41 7.80
N ALA A 606 26.69 -115.28 7.94
CA ALA A 606 25.79 -114.76 6.90
C ALA A 606 26.50 -113.83 5.89
N TRP A 607 27.55 -113.12 6.30
CA TRP A 607 28.20 -112.07 5.50
C TRP A 607 29.56 -112.49 4.91
N SER A 608 30.16 -113.57 5.39
CA SER A 608 31.46 -114.06 4.88
C SER A 608 31.51 -114.38 3.38
N PRO A 609 30.47 -114.93 2.70
CA PRO A 609 30.55 -115.18 1.25
C PRO A 609 30.40 -113.90 0.40
N VAL A 610 29.95 -112.78 0.97
CA VAL A 610 29.76 -111.51 0.25
C VAL A 610 31.09 -110.76 0.06
N LEU A 611 32.03 -110.92 1.00
CA LEU A 611 33.32 -110.23 0.99
C LEU A 611 34.42 -110.97 0.20
N PHE A 612 34.22 -112.23 -0.20
CA PHE A 612 35.25 -113.07 -0.83
C PHE A 612 34.71 -113.99 -1.95
N PRO A 613 34.30 -113.45 -3.12
CA PRO A 613 33.91 -114.26 -4.28
C PRO A 613 35.12 -114.79 -5.08
N PRO A 614 35.07 -116.04 -5.61
CA PRO A 614 36.09 -116.58 -6.51
C PRO A 614 35.96 -116.09 -7.97
N PRO A 615 37.03 -116.13 -8.79
CA PRO A 615 37.07 -115.45 -10.09
C PRO A 615 36.61 -116.29 -11.30
N THR A 616 35.82 -115.68 -12.18
CA THR A 616 35.52 -116.17 -13.55
C THR A 616 35.39 -114.95 -14.49
N PRO A 617 35.97 -114.94 -15.71
CA PRO A 617 36.02 -113.76 -16.59
C PRO A 617 34.91 -113.71 -17.65
N THR A 618 34.71 -112.54 -18.29
CA THR A 618 34.67 -112.30 -19.78
C THR A 618 33.77 -111.11 -20.19
N ASN A 619 34.31 -110.24 -21.05
CA ASN A 619 33.71 -109.13 -21.83
C ASN A 619 33.05 -107.95 -21.05
N THR A 620 33.33 -106.64 -21.28
CA THR A 620 33.81 -105.82 -22.43
C THR A 620 32.64 -105.29 -23.30
N PRO A 621 32.59 -103.97 -23.66
CA PRO A 621 31.42 -103.14 -23.28
C PRO A 621 30.70 -102.41 -24.47
N THR A 622 30.18 -101.19 -24.20
CA THR A 622 29.61 -100.15 -25.10
C THR A 622 28.18 -100.38 -25.64
N PHE A 623 27.31 -99.36 -25.85
CA PHE A 623 27.47 -97.89 -25.83
C PHE A 623 26.27 -97.15 -25.14
N THR A 624 26.40 -95.83 -24.94
CA THR A 624 25.41 -94.80 -24.52
C THR A 624 24.38 -94.46 -25.63
N PRO A 625 23.32 -93.60 -25.47
CA PRO A 625 23.15 -92.50 -24.49
C PRO A 625 21.74 -92.17 -23.88
N SER A 626 21.79 -91.38 -22.79
CA SER A 626 20.95 -90.25 -22.33
C SER A 626 19.42 -90.16 -22.47
N ALA A 627 18.82 -89.62 -21.37
CA ALA A 627 17.62 -88.78 -21.26
C ALA A 627 16.20 -89.36 -21.45
N THR A 628 15.33 -89.16 -20.44
CA THR A 628 14.15 -88.25 -20.47
C THR A 628 13.51 -88.14 -19.07
N PHE A 629 12.97 -86.97 -18.71
CA PHE A 629 12.25 -86.71 -17.44
C PHE A 629 10.75 -86.99 -17.54
N THR A 630 10.10 -87.33 -16.42
CA THR A 630 8.67 -87.67 -16.35
C THR A 630 7.74 -86.52 -15.93
N PRO A 631 6.72 -86.16 -16.73
CA PRO A 631 5.44 -85.56 -16.28
C PRO A 631 4.44 -86.67 -15.83
N SER A 632 3.23 -86.44 -15.31
CA SER A 632 2.59 -85.34 -14.53
C SER A 632 1.15 -85.78 -14.14
N LEU A 633 0.40 -84.94 -13.40
CA LEU A 633 -1.08 -84.92 -13.22
C LEU A 633 -1.79 -86.00 -12.38
N THR A 634 -2.60 -85.53 -11.40
CA THR A 634 -4.06 -85.82 -11.30
C THR A 634 -4.78 -84.70 -10.52
N PHE A 635 -6.11 -84.60 -10.54
CA PHE A 635 -6.84 -83.31 -10.41
C PHE A 635 -8.24 -83.38 -9.73
N THR A 636 -8.52 -82.49 -8.75
CA THR A 636 -9.85 -81.85 -8.41
C THR A 636 -11.08 -82.73 -8.05
N PRO A 637 -12.30 -82.21 -7.70
CA PRO A 637 -12.82 -80.84 -7.47
C PRO A 637 -13.29 -80.59 -5.99
N SER A 638 -14.00 -79.53 -5.53
CA SER A 638 -14.95 -78.58 -6.19
C SER A 638 -15.22 -77.26 -5.41
N LEU A 639 -15.38 -76.14 -6.14
CA LEU A 639 -16.23 -74.93 -5.99
C LEU A 639 -16.54 -74.32 -4.58
N THR A 640 -16.59 -72.99 -4.39
CA THR A 640 -17.45 -72.01 -5.13
C THR A 640 -16.89 -70.55 -5.12
N PHE A 641 -17.34 -69.74 -6.11
CA PHE A 641 -16.99 -68.35 -6.49
C PHE A 641 -17.51 -67.25 -5.52
N THR A 642 -17.23 -65.92 -5.53
CA THR A 642 -16.19 -64.89 -5.97
C THR A 642 -16.73 -63.49 -5.51
N PRO A 643 -16.14 -62.27 -5.72
CA PRO A 643 -14.89 -61.79 -6.35
C PRO A 643 -14.03 -60.94 -5.33
N SER A 644 -13.31 -59.80 -5.54
CA SER A 644 -13.07 -58.87 -6.68
C SER A 644 -11.84 -57.92 -6.49
N ASN A 645 -11.46 -57.22 -7.58
CA ASN A 645 -10.78 -55.91 -7.69
C ASN A 645 -9.53 -55.53 -6.82
N THR A 646 -8.35 -56.07 -7.17
CA THR A 646 -7.30 -55.44 -8.05
C THR A 646 -7.08 -53.89 -8.00
N PRO A 647 -5.86 -53.33 -8.30
CA PRO A 647 -4.52 -53.52 -7.69
C PRO A 647 -3.67 -52.21 -7.56
N THR A 648 -2.46 -52.27 -6.97
CA THR A 648 -1.25 -51.54 -7.47
C THR A 648 0.07 -52.11 -6.91
N PRO A 649 1.18 -52.12 -7.68
CA PRO A 649 2.51 -52.50 -7.21
C PRO A 649 3.52 -51.34 -7.17
N THR A 650 4.56 -51.46 -6.32
CA THR A 650 5.78 -50.63 -6.39
C THR A 650 7.01 -51.49 -6.06
N ALA A 651 8.14 -51.24 -6.72
CA ALA A 651 9.42 -51.88 -6.43
C ALA A 651 10.54 -50.84 -6.44
N THR A 652 11.47 -50.94 -5.47
CA THR A 652 12.66 -50.08 -5.41
C THR A 652 13.86 -50.88 -4.88
N PRO A 653 14.96 -51.03 -5.63
CA PRO A 653 16.22 -51.56 -5.11
C PRO A 653 17.07 -50.44 -4.50
N THR A 654 17.83 -50.75 -3.44
CA THR A 654 18.78 -49.81 -2.82
C THR A 654 20.21 -50.31 -3.02
N TYR A 655 21.05 -49.52 -3.68
CA TYR A 655 22.50 -49.73 -3.76
C TYR A 655 23.21 -48.64 -2.96
N THR A 656 24.00 -49.05 -1.95
CA THR A 656 24.83 -48.15 -1.13
C THR A 656 26.28 -48.21 -1.58
N PHE A 657 26.89 -47.04 -1.82
CA PHE A 657 28.34 -46.90 -2.02
C PHE A 657 28.99 -46.32 -0.77
N THR A 658 30.16 -46.86 -0.39
CA THR A 658 30.96 -46.42 0.76
C THR A 658 32.16 -45.55 0.35
N PRO A 659 32.51 -44.51 1.12
CA PRO A 659 33.61 -43.59 0.78
C PRO A 659 34.98 -44.00 1.36
N SER A 660 36.06 -43.54 0.72
CA SER A 660 37.46 -43.61 1.21
C SER A 660 38.35 -42.61 0.44
N PRO A 661 39.53 -42.22 0.96
CA PRO A 661 39.68 -40.80 1.31
C PRO A 661 40.82 -40.01 0.63
N THR A 662 40.68 -38.68 0.74
CA THR A 662 41.70 -37.61 0.87
C THR A 662 43.11 -37.80 0.31
N VAL A 663 43.48 -36.94 -0.66
CA VAL A 663 44.86 -36.49 -0.88
C VAL A 663 44.88 -34.99 -1.19
N THR A 664 45.78 -34.25 -0.53
CA THR A 664 46.13 -32.84 -0.85
C THR A 664 47.55 -32.81 -1.43
N PRO A 665 47.89 -31.87 -2.34
CA PRO A 665 48.80 -30.82 -1.90
C PRO A 665 48.55 -29.42 -2.51
N SER A 666 49.17 -28.42 -1.90
CA SER A 666 49.25 -27.02 -2.35
C SER A 666 50.37 -26.81 -3.39
N PHE A 667 50.31 -25.73 -4.20
CA PHE A 667 51.38 -24.71 -4.24
C PHE A 667 50.92 -23.42 -4.96
N THR A 668 51.65 -22.33 -4.73
CA THR A 668 51.31 -20.93 -5.10
C THR A 668 52.38 -20.27 -5.99
N VAL A 669 52.10 -19.03 -6.46
CA VAL A 669 53.01 -17.90 -6.85
C VAL A 669 52.72 -17.32 -8.26
N THR A 670 52.88 -16.03 -8.60
CA THR A 670 52.55 -14.68 -8.02
C THR A 670 52.92 -13.62 -9.10
N ALA A 671 52.15 -12.52 -9.23
CA ALA A 671 52.45 -11.28 -10.01
C ALA A 671 52.58 -11.43 -11.55
N SER A 672 52.08 -10.56 -12.44
CA SER A 672 51.76 -9.10 -12.48
C SER A 672 52.83 -8.24 -13.15
N LEU A 673 52.46 -7.59 -14.27
CA LEU A 673 52.86 -6.23 -14.67
C LEU A 673 51.94 -5.71 -15.80
N THR A 674 51.84 -4.38 -15.92
CA THR A 674 50.92 -3.60 -16.79
C THR A 674 51.71 -2.73 -17.80
N PRO A 675 51.15 -1.82 -18.64
CA PRO A 675 49.75 -1.44 -18.91
C PRO A 675 49.36 -1.25 -20.42
N SER A 676 48.09 -0.86 -20.65
CA SER A 676 47.61 0.03 -21.74
C SER A 676 47.69 -0.41 -23.22
N HIS A 677 46.52 -0.57 -23.84
CA HIS A 677 45.99 0.46 -24.76
C HIS A 677 44.46 0.35 -24.91
N THR A 678 43.78 1.50 -24.97
CA THR A 678 42.31 1.62 -24.81
C THR A 678 41.56 1.77 -26.13
N ILE A 679 40.61 0.89 -26.43
CA ILE A 679 39.38 1.21 -27.20
C ILE A 679 38.19 0.43 -26.61
N THR A 680 37.09 1.14 -26.38
CA THR A 680 35.80 0.71 -25.80
C THR A 680 34.72 1.54 -26.56
N PRO A 681 33.46 1.12 -26.79
CA PRO A 681 32.66 0.16 -26.01
C PRO A 681 31.79 -0.88 -26.77
N THR A 682 31.24 -1.82 -25.99
CA THR A 682 29.95 -2.56 -26.14
C THR A 682 29.57 -3.21 -27.49
N HIS A 683 29.55 -4.54 -27.63
CA HIS A 683 28.69 -5.59 -27.00
C HIS A 683 27.41 -5.90 -27.82
N THR A 684 27.30 -7.12 -28.36
CA THR A 684 26.05 -7.67 -28.92
C THR A 684 26.02 -9.21 -28.83
N ALA A 685 24.90 -9.74 -28.33
CA ALA A 685 24.38 -11.12 -28.43
C ALA A 685 25.29 -12.35 -28.16
N THR A 686 24.88 -13.18 -27.19
CA THR A 686 24.88 -14.66 -27.30
C THR A 686 23.62 -15.20 -26.59
N VAL A 687 23.14 -16.37 -27.02
CA VAL A 687 21.82 -16.94 -26.66
C VAL A 687 21.97 -18.10 -25.67
N THR A 688 21.00 -18.28 -24.76
CA THR A 688 20.86 -19.50 -23.93
C THR A 688 19.40 -20.00 -23.96
N PRO A 689 19.10 -21.20 -24.49
CA PRO A 689 17.74 -21.72 -24.58
C PRO A 689 17.40 -22.90 -23.63
N THR A 690 16.14 -22.90 -23.17
CA THR A 690 15.25 -24.06 -22.88
C THR A 690 15.55 -25.10 -21.76
N LEU A 691 14.65 -25.07 -20.75
CA LEU A 691 13.79 -26.16 -20.25
C LEU A 691 14.37 -27.44 -19.58
N THR A 692 13.98 -27.63 -18.31
CA THR A 692 13.39 -28.88 -17.76
C THR A 692 12.49 -28.53 -16.54
N PRO A 693 11.57 -29.42 -16.09
CA PRO A 693 10.37 -29.01 -15.33
C PRO A 693 10.54 -28.98 -13.79
N SER A 694 9.68 -28.20 -13.13
CA SER A 694 9.35 -28.34 -11.70
C SER A 694 8.00 -29.03 -11.51
N ILE A 695 7.75 -29.58 -10.32
CA ILE A 695 6.73 -30.61 -10.05
C ILE A 695 5.47 -29.99 -9.42
N THR A 696 4.30 -30.46 -9.84
CA THR A 696 2.99 -30.04 -9.32
C THR A 696 2.85 -30.28 -7.82
N LEU A 697 2.52 -29.22 -7.07
CA LEU A 697 1.93 -29.32 -5.73
C LEU A 697 0.44 -29.01 -5.81
N THR A 698 -0.38 -29.82 -5.13
CA THR A 698 -1.84 -29.64 -5.05
C THR A 698 -2.19 -28.46 -4.15
N PRO A 699 -2.94 -27.45 -4.62
CA PRO A 699 -3.48 -26.40 -3.75
C PRO A 699 -4.60 -26.97 -2.88
N THR A 700 -4.65 -26.54 -1.61
CA THR A 700 -5.78 -26.79 -0.70
C THR A 700 -6.92 -25.83 -1.03
N ASP A 701 -8.18 -26.32 -0.97
CA ASP A 701 -9.37 -25.48 -1.17
C ASP A 701 -9.49 -24.38 -0.11
N THR A 702 -8.99 -23.19 -0.46
CA THR A 702 -9.26 -21.93 0.23
C THR A 702 -10.16 -21.09 -0.68
N PRO A 703 -11.27 -20.51 -0.20
CA PRO A 703 -12.18 -19.73 -1.05
C PRO A 703 -11.48 -18.47 -1.56
N THR A 704 -10.94 -18.57 -2.77
CA THR A 704 -10.19 -17.50 -3.44
C THR A 704 -11.17 -16.41 -3.86
N ALA A 705 -10.95 -15.18 -3.38
CA ALA A 705 -11.63 -14.02 -3.94
C ALA A 705 -11.27 -13.93 -5.43
N THR A 706 -12.28 -14.01 -6.30
CA THR A 706 -12.08 -14.06 -7.76
C THR A 706 -11.24 -12.86 -8.21
N PRO A 707 -10.08 -13.07 -8.87
CA PRO A 707 -9.29 -11.95 -9.37
C PRO A 707 -10.08 -11.24 -10.47
N THR A 708 -10.49 -10.00 -10.20
CA THR A 708 -11.13 -9.13 -11.19
C THR A 708 -10.24 -9.04 -12.43
N GLN A 709 -10.80 -9.38 -13.59
CA GLN A 709 -10.03 -9.43 -14.83
C GLN A 709 -9.58 -8.02 -15.22
N PRO A 710 -8.36 -7.84 -15.75
CA PRO A 710 -7.87 -6.51 -16.13
C PRO A 710 -8.77 -5.92 -17.23
N ILE A 711 -9.32 -4.74 -16.95
CA ILE A 711 -10.20 -4.03 -17.89
C ILE A 711 -9.35 -3.51 -19.05
N LEU A 712 -9.60 -4.04 -20.25
CA LEU A 712 -8.89 -3.69 -21.48
C LEU A 712 -9.34 -2.35 -22.05
N CYS A 713 -10.62 -2.02 -21.91
CA CYS A 713 -11.27 -0.78 -22.36
C CYS A 713 -12.69 -0.67 -21.78
N ARG A 714 -13.32 0.49 -21.99
CA ARG A 714 -14.75 0.71 -21.70
C ARG A 714 -15.52 0.99 -22.98
N VAL A 715 -16.70 0.43 -23.10
CA VAL A 715 -17.61 0.55 -24.26
C VAL A 715 -19.02 0.93 -23.80
N PHE A 716 -19.88 1.43 -24.69
CA PHE A 716 -21.30 1.66 -24.38
C PHE A 716 -22.21 1.19 -25.52
N VAL A 717 -23.46 0.88 -25.19
CA VAL A 717 -24.47 0.50 -26.19
C VAL A 717 -24.82 1.68 -27.09
N GLN A 718 -24.71 1.51 -28.40
CA GLN A 718 -24.93 2.56 -29.39
C GLN A 718 -26.24 2.36 -30.16
N GLY A 719 -27.07 3.41 -30.25
CA GLY A 719 -28.37 3.41 -30.93
C GLY A 719 -29.56 3.45 -29.96
N LEU A 720 -30.75 3.04 -30.42
CA LEU A 720 -31.99 3.05 -29.62
C LEU A 720 -32.46 1.63 -29.19
N ASN A 721 -31.64 0.60 -29.39
CA ASN A 721 -32.01 -0.80 -29.17
C ASN A 721 -31.02 -1.50 -28.24
N ASP A 722 -31.52 -2.41 -27.40
CA ASP A 722 -30.70 -3.21 -26.48
C ASP A 722 -29.69 -4.11 -27.20
N VAL A 723 -28.52 -4.28 -26.58
CA VAL A 723 -27.47 -5.19 -27.05
C VAL A 723 -27.62 -6.59 -26.44
N ASN A 724 -27.52 -7.61 -27.28
CA ASN A 724 -27.71 -9.01 -26.90
C ASN A 724 -26.41 -9.59 -26.32
N VAL A 725 -26.32 -9.73 -25.00
CA VAL A 725 -25.21 -10.44 -24.32
C VAL A 725 -25.36 -11.94 -24.50
N ARG A 726 -24.26 -12.67 -24.74
CA ARG A 726 -24.27 -14.09 -25.08
C ARG A 726 -23.25 -14.93 -24.31
N THR A 727 -23.46 -16.24 -24.25
CA THR A 727 -22.53 -17.17 -23.57
C THR A 727 -21.21 -17.41 -24.31
N ARG A 728 -21.12 -17.10 -25.60
CA ARG A 728 -19.93 -17.29 -26.46
C ARG A 728 -19.85 -16.19 -27.52
N PRO A 729 -18.67 -15.90 -28.12
CA PRO A 729 -18.51 -14.91 -29.18
C PRO A 729 -19.06 -15.42 -30.53
N THR A 730 -20.37 -15.64 -30.60
CA THR A 730 -21.04 -16.05 -31.85
C THR A 730 -22.55 -15.81 -31.82
N VAL A 731 -23.10 -15.34 -32.96
CA VAL A 731 -24.53 -15.05 -33.15
C VAL A 731 -25.47 -16.24 -32.93
N SER A 732 -24.97 -17.48 -32.98
CA SER A 732 -25.75 -18.71 -32.75
C SER A 732 -25.77 -19.18 -31.29
N SER A 733 -25.00 -18.54 -30.39
CA SER A 733 -24.96 -18.92 -28.97
C SER A 733 -26.12 -18.35 -28.16
N ARG A 734 -26.41 -19.00 -27.02
CA ARG A 734 -27.50 -18.62 -26.09
C ARG A 734 -27.33 -17.17 -25.63
N ARG A 735 -28.38 -16.36 -25.80
CA ARG A 735 -28.50 -15.03 -25.17
C ARG A 735 -28.61 -15.20 -23.65
N LEU A 736 -27.83 -14.41 -22.92
CA LEU A 736 -27.88 -14.29 -21.46
C LEU A 736 -28.87 -13.21 -21.03
N GLY A 737 -28.78 -12.01 -21.63
CA GLY A 737 -29.63 -10.87 -21.33
C GLY A 737 -29.64 -9.82 -22.44
N GLY A 738 -30.29 -8.69 -22.18
CA GLY A 738 -30.09 -7.44 -22.92
C GLY A 738 -29.37 -6.43 -22.05
N VAL A 739 -28.49 -5.62 -22.64
CA VAL A 739 -28.00 -4.39 -22.01
C VAL A 739 -28.74 -3.22 -22.67
N PRO A 740 -29.41 -2.33 -21.91
CA PRO A 740 -30.12 -1.18 -22.46
C PRO A 740 -29.23 -0.23 -23.26
N SER A 741 -29.84 0.66 -24.05
CA SER A 741 -29.12 1.76 -24.67
C SER A 741 -28.51 2.71 -23.65
N GLY A 742 -27.32 3.27 -23.97
CA GLY A 742 -26.60 4.22 -23.13
C GLY A 742 -25.79 3.60 -21.99
N THR A 743 -26.04 2.34 -21.60
CA THR A 743 -25.28 1.67 -20.54
C THR A 743 -23.81 1.48 -20.95
N ALA A 744 -22.90 1.92 -20.08
CA ALA A 744 -21.47 1.71 -20.20
C ALA A 744 -21.05 0.37 -19.57
N MET A 745 -20.09 -0.32 -20.19
CA MET A 745 -19.65 -1.67 -19.86
C MET A 745 -18.11 -1.74 -19.86
N ASN A 746 -17.54 -2.56 -18.98
CA ASN A 746 -16.11 -2.81 -18.94
C ASN A 746 -15.77 -4.03 -19.81
N VAL A 747 -14.76 -3.95 -20.66
CA VAL A 747 -14.30 -5.07 -21.51
C VAL A 747 -13.15 -5.80 -20.83
N THR A 748 -13.32 -7.10 -20.58
CA THR A 748 -12.32 -7.96 -19.90
C THR A 748 -11.59 -8.91 -20.86
N ALA A 749 -12.14 -9.18 -22.05
CA ALA A 749 -11.48 -9.94 -23.10
C ALA A 749 -11.97 -9.56 -24.50
N GLN A 750 -11.20 -9.89 -25.53
CA GLN A 750 -11.56 -9.72 -26.94
C GLN A 750 -11.27 -11.02 -27.70
N GLU A 751 -12.19 -11.48 -28.56
CA GLU A 751 -12.02 -12.67 -29.41
C GLU A 751 -12.61 -12.44 -30.81
N ILE A 752 -12.11 -13.15 -31.82
CA ILE A 752 -12.73 -13.20 -33.15
C ILE A 752 -13.76 -14.32 -33.19
N GLY A 753 -15.01 -13.99 -33.51
CA GLY A 753 -16.11 -14.95 -33.50
C GLY A 753 -15.95 -16.02 -34.58
N PRO A 754 -15.91 -17.33 -34.24
CA PRO A 754 -15.51 -18.40 -35.17
C PRO A 754 -16.50 -18.67 -36.31
N ASN A 755 -17.70 -18.07 -36.26
CA ASN A 755 -18.75 -18.24 -37.27
C ASN A 755 -19.04 -16.96 -38.08
N ASP A 756 -18.64 -15.77 -37.59
CA ASP A 756 -18.95 -14.48 -38.24
C ASP A 756 -17.72 -13.60 -38.51
N GLY A 757 -16.53 -13.98 -38.03
CA GLY A 757 -15.26 -13.29 -38.30
C GLY A 757 -15.17 -11.87 -37.73
N ARG A 758 -16.09 -11.49 -36.85
CA ARG A 758 -16.14 -10.17 -36.20
C ARG A 758 -15.47 -10.22 -34.84
N ILE A 759 -15.01 -9.06 -34.36
CA ILE A 759 -14.53 -8.93 -32.99
C ILE A 759 -15.75 -8.98 -32.05
N TRP A 760 -15.62 -9.76 -30.99
CA TRP A 760 -16.53 -9.80 -29.86
C TRP A 760 -15.78 -9.35 -28.60
N TYR A 761 -16.46 -8.57 -27.78
CA TYR A 761 -15.97 -8.12 -26.48
C TYR A 761 -16.65 -8.95 -25.40
N ARG A 762 -15.86 -9.55 -24.50
CA ARG A 762 -16.39 -10.04 -23.23
C ARG A 762 -16.55 -8.84 -22.33
N ILE A 763 -17.78 -8.54 -21.97
CA ILE A 763 -18.14 -7.45 -21.07
C ILE A 763 -18.50 -7.94 -19.69
N GLU A 764 -18.35 -7.03 -18.75
CA GLU A 764 -18.69 -7.09 -17.35
C GLU A 764 -19.47 -5.79 -17.06
N VAL A 765 -20.73 -5.92 -16.64
CA VAL A 765 -21.65 -4.80 -16.41
C VAL A 765 -22.62 -5.13 -15.29
N GLU A 766 -22.89 -4.16 -14.44
CA GLU A 766 -23.86 -4.25 -13.35
C GLU A 766 -25.14 -3.51 -13.76
N ILE A 767 -26.29 -4.20 -13.66
CA ILE A 767 -27.62 -3.68 -14.01
C ILE A 767 -28.60 -4.22 -12.96
N ASP A 768 -29.38 -3.34 -12.33
CA ASP A 768 -30.39 -3.70 -11.32
C ASP A 768 -29.85 -4.68 -10.25
N GLU A 769 -28.75 -4.29 -9.59
CA GLU A 769 -28.01 -5.08 -8.58
C GLU A 769 -27.51 -6.46 -9.06
N SER A 770 -27.51 -6.70 -10.38
CA SER A 770 -27.15 -7.97 -11.00
C SER A 770 -25.95 -7.82 -11.94
N GLU A 771 -24.87 -8.53 -11.65
CA GLU A 771 -23.69 -8.57 -12.52
C GLU A 771 -23.92 -9.50 -13.72
N ILE A 772 -23.76 -8.97 -14.93
CA ILE A 772 -23.91 -9.69 -16.19
C ILE A 772 -22.54 -9.78 -16.89
N GLN A 773 -21.95 -10.97 -16.86
CA GLN A 773 -20.78 -11.29 -17.68
C GLN A 773 -21.17 -12.01 -18.97
N GLY A 774 -20.62 -11.60 -20.11
CA GLY A 774 -20.80 -12.32 -21.37
C GLY A 774 -20.30 -11.57 -22.60
N TRP A 775 -20.61 -12.11 -23.78
CA TRP A 775 -20.08 -11.61 -25.05
C TRP A 775 -21.07 -10.70 -25.80
N VAL A 776 -20.61 -9.53 -26.21
CA VAL A 776 -21.28 -8.58 -27.12
C VAL A 776 -20.44 -8.38 -28.37
N ARG A 777 -21.03 -7.95 -29.49
CA ARG A 777 -20.33 -7.81 -30.77
C ARG A 777 -19.84 -6.37 -30.94
N SER A 778 -18.61 -6.19 -31.42
CA SER A 778 -17.91 -4.89 -31.41
C SER A 778 -18.56 -3.80 -32.28
N ASP A 779 -19.44 -4.19 -33.21
CA ASP A 779 -20.19 -3.33 -34.11
C ASP A 779 -21.57 -2.91 -33.56
N THR A 780 -21.93 -3.37 -32.35
CA THR A 780 -23.17 -2.98 -31.65
C THR A 780 -22.91 -2.07 -30.45
N VAL A 781 -21.65 -1.72 -30.20
CA VAL A 781 -21.20 -0.88 -29.09
C VAL A 781 -20.15 0.12 -29.58
N ALA A 782 -20.10 1.30 -29.00
CA ALA A 782 -19.07 2.29 -29.26
C ALA A 782 -18.01 2.27 -28.15
N GLN A 783 -16.75 2.54 -28.50
CA GLN A 783 -15.66 2.61 -27.53
C GLN A 783 -15.67 3.97 -26.82
N ILE A 784 -15.64 3.96 -25.49
CA ILE A 784 -15.40 5.14 -24.64
C ILE A 784 -13.89 5.36 -24.50
N THR A 785 -13.17 4.26 -24.26
CA THR A 785 -11.70 4.21 -24.30
C THR A 785 -11.26 3.19 -25.35
N ASN A 786 -10.17 3.49 -26.05
CA ASN A 786 -9.71 2.66 -27.17
C ASN A 786 -9.27 1.28 -26.67
N CYS A 787 -9.89 0.23 -27.23
CA CYS A 787 -9.49 -1.15 -26.97
C CYS A 787 -8.15 -1.47 -27.65
N PRO A 788 -7.23 -2.20 -27.00
CA PRO A 788 -5.98 -2.61 -27.64
C PRO A 788 -6.29 -3.52 -28.84
N PRO A 789 -5.51 -3.44 -29.94
CA PRO A 789 -5.69 -4.32 -31.09
C PRO A 789 -5.46 -5.78 -30.71
N LEU A 790 -6.16 -6.69 -31.38
CA LEU A 790 -5.88 -8.12 -31.28
C LEU A 790 -4.52 -8.44 -31.92
N PRO A 791 -3.71 -9.34 -31.32
CA PRO A 791 -2.41 -9.78 -31.85
C PRO A 791 -2.53 -10.78 -33.02
#